data_AF-A0A520ZNU6-F1
#
_entry.id   AF-A0A520ZNU6-F1
#
_cell.length_a   1.000
_cell.length_b   1.000
_cell.length_c   1.000
_cell.angle_alpha   90.00
_cell.angle_beta   90.00
_cell.angle_gamma   90.00
#
_symmetry.space_group_name_H-M   'P 1'
#
loop_
_entity.id
_entity.type
_entity.pdbx_description
1 polymer ?
#
loop_
_entity_poly.entity_id
_entity_poly.type
_entity_poly.pdbx_seq_one_letter_code
_entity_poly.pdbx_strand_id
1 'polypeptide(L)'
;MTLRVFSDRSRPVHLGPYPLERLARQDTPLTDGIPAPRPLDFQTPDRQDSLIGAMAEHQAMMDAIRDGLVNKARATCPDDPVERSNHLKAFGYFSDAPMVGICRLSPAAYLETPWRNPGIDRLANDLRTRQTKTLASGIDLIMADLKDSMEAPPSTIQDHSHAIVFLYDHPRAPRDGEPGTGWLTGAEAHRSCLRASETAVVLANYIRLLGWDAKAHTQTSSDVDLNRLAVAAGLAIPRDGDLVNPFIGTRFGLAALTTTFEMTPDRPLARRQPGLGPRWWLGYRTAKSAFNRDPYARRAFHMGPHPFETLKRTEAPTTFIDEPRVPRVPKRTDMFARAQFGDLGPAVQEGAKGGHYARKAAPSMAERRMLGAFVLLQDGAPGRGPRPVDAPGNALAIKAASYFLGIDAVGISRCPDWTWYSHDATGTPIDPPHPNAISMIVDQGFETMEGASGDDWISVAQSMRAYLRFSLLGGVIAQQIRNLGYSAKAHTVLDGDVLQPPLLLLSGLGEVSRIGEVILNPFLGPRLKSGVVTTDMPLDHEKPIDFGLQAFCGACNKCARECPSGAITAGPKLMFNGYETWKSDSQKCATYRITTQGGAMCGRCMKTCPWNLEGLFAEKPFRWAAMTLPVLAPHLAKLDDRLGRGGLNPVKKWWWDLEIDDKGAYRPTP
;
A
#
# COMPACT_ATOMS: atom_id res chain seq x y z
N MET A 1 18.48 10.74 -3.07
CA MET A 1 18.16 9.49 -2.35
C MET A 1 18.75 9.58 -0.95
N THR A 2 17.93 9.35 0.07
CA THR A 2 18.41 9.30 1.45
C THR A 2 19.37 8.12 1.63
N LEU A 3 20.47 8.32 2.36
CA LEU A 3 21.51 7.30 2.51
C LEU A 3 21.13 6.32 3.63
N ARG A 4 20.85 5.05 3.27
CA ARG A 4 20.81 3.93 4.23
C ARG A 4 22.17 3.24 4.21
N VAL A 5 22.93 3.37 5.30
CA VAL A 5 24.31 2.84 5.37
C VAL A 5 24.33 1.40 5.84
N PHE A 6 23.52 1.07 6.86
CA PHE A 6 23.46 -0.26 7.44
C PHE A 6 22.18 -0.99 7.03
N SER A 7 22.33 -2.29 6.79
CA SER A 7 21.20 -3.19 6.60
C SER A 7 20.45 -3.42 7.91
N ASP A 8 19.16 -3.67 7.80
CA ASP A 8 18.33 -4.13 8.93
C ASP A 8 18.02 -5.63 8.82
N ARG A 9 18.73 -6.37 7.97
CA ARG A 9 18.52 -7.81 7.72
C ARG A 9 18.41 -8.65 8.99
N SER A 10 19.15 -8.29 10.05
CA SER A 10 19.16 -8.99 11.34
C SER A 10 18.19 -8.38 12.39
N ARG A 11 17.32 -7.46 12.01
CA ARG A 11 16.32 -6.84 12.90
C ARG A 11 14.95 -7.49 12.67
N PRO A 12 14.35 -8.11 13.70
CA PRO A 12 12.97 -8.58 13.66
C PRO A 12 11.99 -7.46 13.30
N VAL A 13 10.95 -7.79 12.52
CA VAL A 13 10.00 -6.80 11.98
C VAL A 13 9.20 -6.11 13.09
N HIS A 14 8.88 -6.80 14.18
CA HIS A 14 8.12 -6.24 15.31
C HIS A 14 8.84 -5.12 16.07
N LEU A 15 10.15 -4.93 15.85
CA LEU A 15 10.88 -3.80 16.41
C LEU A 15 10.76 -2.53 15.55
N GLY A 16 10.21 -2.65 14.33
CA GLY A 16 9.93 -1.53 13.46
C GLY A 16 11.15 -0.82 12.89
N PRO A 17 10.93 0.27 12.14
CA PRO A 17 12.01 0.97 11.45
C PRO A 17 12.79 1.95 12.35
N TYR A 18 12.22 2.36 13.51
CA TYR A 18 12.86 3.22 14.51
C TYR A 18 13.35 2.40 15.71
N PRO A 19 14.47 2.80 16.37
CA PRO A 19 15.03 2.07 17.51
C PRO A 19 14.28 2.36 18.83
N LEU A 20 12.98 2.06 18.89
CA LEU A 20 12.12 2.29 20.07
C LEU A 20 12.58 1.53 21.32
N GLU A 21 13.32 0.44 21.13
CA GLU A 21 13.91 -0.36 22.21
C GLU A 21 15.03 0.35 22.96
N ARG A 22 15.55 1.47 22.42
CA ARG A 22 16.65 2.24 23.01
C ARG A 22 16.19 3.44 23.84
N LEU A 23 14.89 3.71 23.87
CA LEU A 23 14.30 4.78 24.67
C LEU A 23 14.15 4.34 26.14
N ALA A 24 14.26 5.30 27.06
CA ALA A 24 14.04 5.03 28.48
C ALA A 24 12.55 4.81 28.75
N ARG A 25 12.23 3.78 29.53
CA ARG A 25 10.86 3.38 29.87
C ARG A 25 10.65 3.31 31.39
N GLN A 26 9.40 3.44 31.80
CA GLN A 26 8.94 3.35 33.20
C GLN A 26 7.71 2.45 33.28
N ASP A 27 7.24 2.13 34.49
CA ASP A 27 6.19 1.13 34.67
C ASP A 27 4.77 1.69 34.56
N THR A 28 4.58 2.97 34.92
CA THR A 28 3.27 3.63 34.88
C THR A 28 3.25 4.78 33.86
N PRO A 29 2.12 5.02 33.18
CA PRO A 29 2.02 6.12 32.24
C PRO A 29 2.03 7.47 32.97
N LEU A 30 2.58 8.49 32.32
CA LEU A 30 2.41 9.87 32.78
C LEU A 30 0.94 10.26 32.59
N THR A 31 0.33 10.87 33.59
CA THR A 31 -1.09 11.28 33.57
C THR A 31 -1.27 12.79 33.53
N ASP A 32 -0.22 13.54 33.85
CA ASP A 32 -0.20 15.00 33.88
C ASP A 32 0.31 15.59 32.56
N GLY A 33 -0.19 16.78 32.21
CA GLY A 33 0.28 17.54 31.04
C GLY A 33 -0.12 16.96 29.68
N ILE A 34 -1.02 15.97 29.64
CA ILE A 34 -1.56 15.45 28.38
C ILE A 34 -2.54 16.49 27.79
N PRO A 35 -2.36 16.94 26.54
CA PRO A 35 -3.29 17.88 25.92
C PRO A 35 -4.67 17.27 25.76
N ALA A 36 -5.69 18.13 25.90
CA ALA A 36 -7.07 17.77 25.57
C ALA A 36 -7.14 17.28 24.11
N PRO A 37 -7.78 16.14 23.85
CA PRO A 37 -7.86 15.61 22.51
C PRO A 37 -8.79 16.48 21.65
N ARG A 38 -8.51 16.55 20.36
CA ARG A 38 -9.28 17.36 19.41
C ARG A 38 -9.60 16.53 18.16
N PRO A 39 -10.87 16.52 17.71
CA PRO A 39 -11.20 15.89 16.44
C PRO A 39 -10.57 16.66 15.29
N LEU A 40 -10.24 15.96 14.22
CA LEU A 40 -9.77 16.55 12.97
C LEU A 40 -10.94 16.72 12.01
N ASP A 41 -11.02 17.84 11.29
CA ASP A 41 -12.07 18.12 10.31
C ASP A 41 -11.51 18.14 8.88
N PHE A 42 -12.14 17.41 7.97
CA PHE A 42 -11.77 17.31 6.55
C PHE A 42 -12.63 18.20 5.64
N GLN A 43 -13.58 18.97 6.17
CA GLN A 43 -14.38 19.88 5.37
C GLN A 43 -13.58 21.13 4.97
N THR A 44 -13.62 21.48 3.67
CA THR A 44 -13.02 22.71 3.14
C THR A 44 -13.96 23.39 2.13
N PRO A 45 -15.14 23.87 2.57
CA PRO A 45 -16.17 24.38 1.66
C PRO A 45 -15.68 25.54 0.78
N ASP A 46 -14.77 26.36 1.29
CA ASP A 46 -14.27 27.56 0.60
C ASP A 46 -13.01 27.30 -0.25
N ARG A 47 -12.48 26.07 -0.26
CA ARG A 47 -11.24 25.71 -0.96
C ARG A 47 -11.37 24.40 -1.72
N GLN A 48 -11.83 24.50 -2.96
CA GLN A 48 -11.97 23.36 -3.89
C GLN A 48 -10.60 22.84 -4.39
N ASP A 49 -9.55 23.65 -4.27
CA ASP A 49 -8.18 23.32 -4.60
C ASP A 49 -7.42 22.63 -3.46
N SER A 50 -8.04 22.49 -2.27
CA SER A 50 -7.40 21.86 -1.11
C SER A 50 -7.46 20.34 -1.19
N LEU A 51 -6.31 19.69 -0.98
CA LEU A 51 -6.23 18.24 -0.89
C LEU A 51 -7.00 17.68 0.34
N ILE A 52 -7.25 18.51 1.36
CA ILE A 52 -8.01 18.12 2.56
C ILE A 52 -9.41 17.65 2.17
N GLY A 53 -10.13 18.44 1.37
CA GLY A 53 -11.47 18.11 0.91
C GLY A 53 -11.51 16.84 0.07
N ALA A 54 -10.48 16.57 -0.74
CA ALA A 54 -10.38 15.34 -1.54
C ALA A 54 -10.17 14.07 -0.69
N MET A 55 -9.61 14.20 0.51
CA MET A 55 -9.44 13.08 1.44
C MET A 55 -10.72 12.73 2.23
N ALA A 56 -11.69 13.64 2.28
CA ALA A 56 -12.84 13.56 3.18
C ALA A 56 -13.67 12.28 3.00
N GLU A 57 -14.01 11.90 1.77
CA GLU A 57 -14.85 10.72 1.50
C GLU A 57 -14.14 9.41 1.83
N HIS A 58 -12.84 9.31 1.55
CA HIS A 58 -12.06 8.13 1.87
C HIS A 58 -11.88 7.97 3.39
N GLN A 59 -11.64 9.08 4.11
CA GLN A 59 -11.60 9.06 5.57
C GLN A 59 -12.95 8.66 6.18
N ALA A 60 -14.05 9.23 5.68
CA ALA A 60 -15.38 8.89 6.14
C ALA A 60 -15.77 7.44 5.83
N MET A 61 -15.33 6.89 4.69
CA MET A 61 -15.53 5.46 4.38
C MET A 61 -14.79 4.57 5.38
N MET A 62 -13.52 4.87 5.68
CA MET A 62 -12.76 4.13 6.69
C MET A 62 -13.40 4.22 8.08
N ASP A 63 -13.91 5.39 8.45
CA ASP A 63 -14.64 5.57 9.71
C ASP A 63 -15.97 4.81 9.74
N ALA A 64 -16.66 4.69 8.60
CA ALA A 64 -17.87 3.88 8.49
C ALA A 64 -17.55 2.40 8.79
N ILE A 65 -16.46 1.89 8.22
CA ILE A 65 -16.08 0.47 8.34
C ILE A 65 -15.11 0.17 9.48
N ARG A 66 -14.91 1.14 10.41
CA ARG A 66 -14.00 1.02 11.58
C ARG A 66 -14.40 -0.09 12.55
N ASP A 67 -15.67 -0.47 12.47
CA ASP A 67 -16.34 -1.51 13.23
C ASP A 67 -16.93 -2.57 12.27
N GLY A 68 -17.39 -3.70 12.81
CA GLY A 68 -18.05 -4.72 12.02
C GLY A 68 -18.27 -6.04 12.77
N LEU A 69 -18.76 -7.02 12.03
CA LEU A 69 -19.08 -8.33 12.59
C LEU A 69 -17.81 -9.09 13.03
N VAL A 70 -17.89 -9.78 14.16
CA VAL A 70 -16.86 -10.69 14.65
C VAL A 70 -17.12 -12.08 14.08
N ASN A 71 -16.08 -12.71 13.52
CA ASN A 71 -16.19 -14.08 13.01
C ASN A 71 -16.50 -15.05 14.17
N LYS A 72 -17.66 -15.71 14.09
CA LYS A 72 -18.07 -16.70 15.10
C LYS A 72 -17.18 -17.94 15.08
N ALA A 73 -16.57 -18.25 13.94
CA ALA A 73 -15.64 -19.35 13.78
C ALA A 73 -14.23 -18.93 14.24
N ARG A 74 -13.98 -19.03 15.56
CA ARG A 74 -12.71 -18.61 16.20
C ARG A 74 -11.49 -19.31 15.57
N ALA A 75 -10.50 -18.50 15.19
CA ALA A 75 -9.23 -18.97 14.67
C ALA A 75 -8.35 -19.61 15.75
N THR A 76 -7.38 -20.42 15.33
CA THR A 76 -6.35 -21.01 16.21
C THR A 76 -5.06 -20.20 16.10
N CYS A 77 -5.00 -19.13 16.88
CA CYS A 77 -3.82 -18.27 16.99
C CYS A 77 -2.87 -18.80 18.08
N PRO A 78 -1.59 -18.42 18.07
CA PRO A 78 -0.68 -18.68 19.20
C PRO A 78 -1.26 -18.19 20.53
N ASP A 79 -1.03 -18.93 21.61
CA ASP A 79 -1.51 -18.56 22.95
C ASP A 79 -0.61 -17.57 23.68
N ASP A 80 0.67 -17.50 23.31
CA ASP A 80 1.63 -16.58 23.93
C ASP A 80 1.27 -15.11 23.62
N PRO A 81 0.94 -14.29 24.64
CA PRO A 81 0.62 -12.88 24.44
C PRO A 81 1.82 -12.05 23.95
N VAL A 82 3.07 -12.49 24.16
CA VAL A 82 4.26 -11.83 23.60
C VAL A 82 4.32 -12.05 22.09
N GLU A 83 4.10 -13.28 21.62
CA GLU A 83 4.01 -13.59 20.19
C GLU A 83 2.88 -12.81 19.50
N ARG A 84 1.71 -12.71 20.13
CA ARG A 84 0.60 -11.87 19.63
C ARG A 84 1.01 -10.40 19.49
N SER A 85 1.69 -9.84 20.49
CA SER A 85 2.21 -8.47 20.42
C SER A 85 3.22 -8.29 19.30
N ASN A 86 4.14 -9.24 19.12
CA ASN A 86 5.14 -9.19 18.07
C ASN A 86 4.49 -9.24 16.68
N HIS A 87 3.55 -10.17 16.49
CA HIS A 87 2.81 -10.32 15.25
C HIS A 87 2.05 -9.04 14.88
N LEU A 88 1.28 -8.48 15.82
CA LEU A 88 0.44 -7.32 15.54
C LEU A 88 1.23 -6.02 15.35
N LYS A 89 2.36 -5.85 16.06
CA LYS A 89 3.31 -4.79 15.76
C LYS A 89 3.91 -4.95 14.36
N ALA A 90 4.35 -6.16 14.02
CA ALA A 90 4.90 -6.44 12.70
C ALA A 90 3.88 -6.20 11.59
N PHE A 91 2.60 -6.54 11.79
CA PHE A 91 1.52 -6.19 10.86
C PHE A 91 1.36 -4.65 10.76
N GLY A 92 1.35 -3.93 11.88
CA GLY A 92 1.31 -2.47 11.85
C GLY A 92 2.47 -1.87 11.03
N TYR A 93 3.69 -2.39 11.20
CA TYR A 93 4.86 -1.97 10.41
C TYR A 93 4.76 -2.39 8.94
N PHE A 94 4.24 -3.59 8.67
CA PHE A 94 3.94 -4.04 7.31
C PHE A 94 2.99 -3.05 6.63
N SER A 95 1.96 -2.54 7.31
CA SER A 95 1.04 -1.48 6.85
C SER A 95 1.63 -0.05 6.87
N ASP A 96 2.96 0.07 6.98
CA ASP A 96 3.74 1.32 6.99
C ASP A 96 3.52 2.24 8.19
N ALA A 97 3.10 1.72 9.35
CA ALA A 97 3.13 2.52 10.57
C ALA A 97 4.59 2.88 10.92
N PRO A 98 4.96 4.15 11.10
CA PRO A 98 6.30 4.50 11.56
C PRO A 98 6.62 3.92 12.93
N MET A 99 5.66 3.95 13.86
CA MET A 99 5.79 3.43 15.21
C MET A 99 4.48 2.79 15.68
N VAL A 100 4.60 1.68 16.38
CA VAL A 100 3.48 0.93 16.95
C VAL A 100 3.78 0.66 18.42
N GLY A 101 2.78 0.82 19.28
CA GLY A 101 2.86 0.50 20.70
C GLY A 101 1.56 -0.14 21.17
N ILE A 102 1.64 -0.95 22.22
CA ILE A 102 0.48 -1.65 22.81
C ILE A 102 0.33 -1.20 24.26
N CYS A 103 -0.89 -0.95 24.71
CA CYS A 103 -1.17 -0.66 26.12
C CYS A 103 -2.42 -1.38 26.62
N ARG A 104 -2.59 -1.44 27.94
CA ARG A 104 -3.88 -1.78 28.55
C ARG A 104 -4.86 -0.63 28.32
N LEU A 105 -6.10 -0.96 27.99
CA LEU A 105 -7.16 0.04 27.93
C LEU A 105 -7.59 0.38 29.37
N SER A 106 -7.38 1.63 29.78
CA SER A 106 -7.78 2.13 31.08
C SER A 106 -9.09 2.90 30.98
N PRO A 107 -9.97 2.88 32.00
CA PRO A 107 -11.17 3.71 32.04
C PRO A 107 -10.89 5.20 31.83
N ALA A 108 -9.71 5.67 32.25
CA ALA A 108 -9.30 7.06 32.08
C ALA A 108 -9.03 7.44 30.61
N ALA A 109 -9.01 6.49 29.68
CA ALA A 109 -8.84 6.73 28.26
C ALA A 109 -10.17 6.86 27.50
N TYR A 110 -11.32 6.55 28.11
CA TYR A 110 -12.61 6.78 27.46
C TYR A 110 -12.88 8.28 27.31
N LEU A 111 -13.43 8.66 26.16
CA LEU A 111 -13.95 10.01 25.98
C LEU A 111 -15.28 10.13 26.70
N GLU A 112 -15.49 11.25 27.40
CA GLU A 112 -16.79 11.58 27.98
C GLU A 112 -17.88 11.66 26.91
N THR A 113 -17.54 12.25 25.76
CA THR A 113 -18.37 12.28 24.56
C THR A 113 -17.57 11.76 23.38
N PRO A 114 -17.83 10.53 22.90
CA PRO A 114 -17.28 10.04 21.65
C PRO A 114 -17.64 10.99 20.50
N TRP A 115 -16.69 11.26 19.60
CA TRP A 115 -16.97 11.99 18.37
C TRP A 115 -17.06 11.04 17.18
N ARG A 116 -17.84 11.44 16.19
CA ARG A 116 -18.14 10.66 14.99
C ARG A 116 -18.04 11.57 13.77
N ASN A 117 -17.42 11.05 12.71
CA ASN A 117 -17.28 11.77 11.46
C ASN A 117 -18.67 12.00 10.83
N PRO A 118 -19.06 13.27 10.57
CA PRO A 118 -20.37 13.58 9.99
C PRO A 118 -20.52 13.07 8.54
N GLY A 119 -19.42 12.76 7.85
CA GLY A 119 -19.45 12.21 6.50
C GLY A 119 -19.95 10.76 6.40
N ILE A 120 -20.02 10.03 7.53
CA ILE A 120 -20.40 8.60 7.52
C ILE A 120 -21.82 8.40 7.02
N ASP A 121 -22.78 9.25 7.41
CA ASP A 121 -24.20 9.02 7.13
C ASP A 121 -24.51 9.04 5.63
N ARG A 122 -23.82 9.92 4.89
CA ARG A 122 -23.90 10.00 3.43
C ARG A 122 -23.39 8.72 2.77
N LEU A 123 -22.24 8.23 3.20
CA LEU A 123 -21.59 7.05 2.61
C LEU A 123 -22.29 5.74 2.99
N ALA A 124 -22.87 5.67 4.18
CA ALA A 124 -23.71 4.54 4.58
C ALA A 124 -24.91 4.39 3.62
N ASN A 125 -25.47 5.49 3.13
CA ASN A 125 -26.53 5.44 2.12
C ASN A 125 -26.01 4.94 0.75
N ASP A 126 -24.83 5.39 0.32
CA ASP A 126 -24.22 4.91 -0.93
C ASP A 126 -23.93 3.39 -0.87
N LEU A 127 -23.41 2.88 0.24
CA LEU A 127 -23.19 1.45 0.48
C LEU A 127 -24.47 0.61 0.39
N ARG A 128 -25.63 1.18 0.77
CA ARG A 128 -26.93 0.49 0.70
C ARG A 128 -27.53 0.46 -0.69
N THR A 129 -27.25 1.48 -1.52
CA THR A 129 -28.05 1.77 -2.73
C THR A 129 -27.29 1.57 -4.03
N ARG A 130 -25.95 1.67 -4.02
CA ARG A 130 -25.14 1.56 -5.25
C ARG A 130 -24.80 0.11 -5.56
N GLN A 131 -24.93 -0.25 -6.84
CA GLN A 131 -24.42 -1.50 -7.39
C GLN A 131 -23.05 -1.28 -8.02
N THR A 132 -22.16 -2.26 -7.89
CA THR A 132 -20.86 -2.25 -8.56
C THR A 132 -20.89 -3.06 -9.85
N LYS A 133 -20.10 -2.64 -10.85
CA LYS A 133 -19.95 -3.33 -12.14
C LYS A 133 -18.51 -3.83 -12.27
N THR A 134 -18.24 -5.06 -11.84
CA THR A 134 -16.88 -5.62 -11.87
C THR A 134 -16.88 -7.14 -12.05
N LEU A 135 -15.79 -7.68 -12.60
CA LEU A 135 -15.50 -9.12 -12.67
C LEU A 135 -14.59 -9.60 -11.52
N ALA A 136 -14.38 -8.79 -10.48
CA ALA A 136 -13.53 -9.17 -9.36
C ALA A 136 -14.21 -10.25 -8.50
N SER A 137 -13.75 -11.50 -8.61
CA SER A 137 -14.33 -12.65 -7.91
C SER A 137 -14.45 -12.43 -6.41
N GLY A 138 -15.67 -12.44 -5.85
CA GLY A 138 -15.93 -12.31 -4.41
C GLY A 138 -16.22 -10.88 -3.93
N ILE A 139 -16.32 -9.89 -4.83
CA ILE A 139 -16.76 -8.54 -4.49
C ILE A 139 -18.17 -8.50 -3.87
N ASP A 140 -19.08 -9.36 -4.35
CA ASP A 140 -20.46 -9.42 -3.85
C ASP A 140 -20.51 -9.81 -2.37
N LEU A 141 -19.63 -10.73 -1.95
CA LEU A 141 -19.49 -11.12 -0.55
C LEU A 141 -19.00 -9.96 0.31
N ILE A 142 -18.08 -9.16 -0.21
CA ILE A 142 -17.57 -7.97 0.49
C ILE A 142 -18.68 -6.92 0.62
N MET A 143 -19.43 -6.66 -0.45
CA MET A 143 -20.52 -5.68 -0.42
C MET A 143 -21.66 -6.12 0.51
N ALA A 144 -21.98 -7.42 0.55
CA ALA A 144 -22.92 -7.98 1.51
C ALA A 144 -22.43 -7.77 2.96
N ASP A 145 -21.18 -8.14 3.25
CA ASP A 145 -20.59 -7.94 4.60
C ASP A 145 -20.55 -6.47 5.03
N LEU A 146 -20.22 -5.56 4.11
CA LEU A 146 -20.22 -4.12 4.37
C LEU A 146 -21.63 -3.62 4.69
N LYS A 147 -22.64 -4.07 3.95
CA LYS A 147 -24.03 -3.71 4.20
C LYS A 147 -24.50 -4.23 5.55
N ASP A 148 -24.28 -5.51 5.85
CA ASP A 148 -24.65 -6.12 7.13
C ASP A 148 -23.97 -5.41 8.31
N SER A 149 -22.69 -5.05 8.16
CA SER A 149 -21.95 -4.29 9.17
C SER A 149 -22.51 -2.88 9.40
N MET A 150 -23.10 -2.25 8.38
CA MET A 150 -23.73 -0.92 8.49
C MET A 150 -25.15 -0.95 9.07
N GLU A 151 -25.81 -2.10 9.02
CA GLU A 151 -27.14 -2.33 9.61
C GLU A 151 -27.05 -2.85 11.04
N ALA A 152 -25.88 -3.39 11.45
CA ALA A 152 -25.61 -3.80 12.80
C ALA A 152 -25.68 -2.61 13.79
N PRO A 153 -26.20 -2.83 15.01
CA PRO A 153 -26.18 -1.80 16.05
C PRO A 153 -24.73 -1.42 16.39
N PRO A 154 -24.45 -0.16 16.76
CA PRO A 154 -23.10 0.26 17.14
C PRO A 154 -22.53 -0.62 18.26
N SER A 155 -21.32 -1.16 18.08
CA SER A 155 -20.65 -1.91 19.14
C SER A 155 -20.11 -0.98 20.23
N THR A 156 -20.07 -1.51 21.46
CA THR A 156 -19.41 -0.86 22.59
C THR A 156 -17.97 -1.37 22.74
N ILE A 157 -17.16 -0.66 23.52
CA ILE A 157 -15.78 -1.06 23.83
C ILE A 157 -15.58 -1.32 25.34
N GLN A 158 -16.66 -1.64 26.06
CA GLN A 158 -16.63 -1.83 27.51
C GLN A 158 -15.83 -3.08 27.92
N ASP A 159 -15.92 -4.15 27.11
CA ASP A 159 -15.19 -5.40 27.37
C ASP A 159 -13.77 -5.41 26.77
N HIS A 160 -13.37 -4.33 26.11
CA HIS A 160 -12.02 -4.22 25.53
C HIS A 160 -10.98 -3.99 26.63
N SER A 161 -9.89 -4.74 26.57
CA SER A 161 -8.84 -4.73 27.61
C SER A 161 -7.50 -4.19 27.12
N HIS A 162 -7.32 -4.12 25.80
CA HIS A 162 -6.06 -3.71 25.17
C HIS A 162 -6.32 -2.67 24.07
N ALA A 163 -5.29 -1.87 23.81
CA ALA A 163 -5.23 -1.00 22.65
C ALA A 163 -3.90 -1.14 21.92
N ILE A 164 -3.95 -1.07 20.59
CA ILE A 164 -2.76 -0.93 19.71
C ILE A 164 -2.80 0.47 19.14
N VAL A 165 -1.71 1.21 19.29
CA VAL A 165 -1.60 2.61 18.90
C VAL A 165 -0.60 2.75 17.76
N PHE A 166 -1.00 3.47 16.73
CA PHE A 166 -0.20 3.74 15.54
C PHE A 166 0.12 5.23 15.49
N LEU A 167 1.42 5.56 15.41
CA LEU A 167 1.90 6.93 15.31
C LEU A 167 2.51 7.15 13.93
N TYR A 168 1.96 8.13 13.20
CA TYR A 168 2.36 8.50 11.84
C TYR A 168 2.99 9.87 11.82
N ASP A 169 4.19 10.00 11.27
CA ASP A 169 4.84 11.29 11.10
C ASP A 169 4.09 12.17 10.09
N HIS A 170 3.93 13.43 10.45
CA HIS A 170 3.50 14.44 9.50
C HIS A 170 4.58 14.61 8.43
N PRO A 171 4.22 14.61 7.14
CA PRO A 171 5.12 15.10 6.11
C PRO A 171 5.63 16.50 6.48
N ARG A 172 6.80 16.88 5.98
CA ARG A 172 7.24 18.28 6.13
C ARG A 172 6.23 19.24 5.51
N ALA A 173 6.16 20.44 6.05
CA ALA A 173 5.39 21.50 5.42
C ALA A 173 5.95 21.79 4.01
N PRO A 174 5.09 22.12 3.04
CA PRO A 174 5.54 22.74 1.79
C PRO A 174 6.44 23.95 2.05
N ARG A 175 7.47 24.14 1.23
CA ARG A 175 8.27 25.37 1.31
C ARG A 175 7.57 26.49 0.53
N ASP A 176 7.85 27.73 0.91
CA ASP A 176 7.35 28.89 0.17
C ASP A 176 7.82 28.84 -1.29
N GLY A 177 6.87 28.97 -2.23
CA GLY A 177 7.14 28.90 -3.66
C GLY A 177 7.53 27.52 -4.19
N GLU A 178 7.37 26.45 -3.41
CA GLU A 178 7.67 25.09 -3.89
C GLU A 178 6.72 24.67 -5.03
N PRO A 179 7.23 24.24 -6.21
CA PRO A 179 6.37 23.91 -7.33
C PRO A 179 5.44 22.73 -7.04
N GLY A 180 4.15 22.92 -7.36
CA GLY A 180 3.11 21.90 -7.25
C GLY A 180 2.48 21.76 -5.85
N THR A 181 2.87 22.55 -4.86
CA THR A 181 2.41 22.32 -3.48
C THR A 181 1.18 23.12 -3.04
N GLY A 182 0.53 23.85 -3.96
CA GLY A 182 -0.61 24.72 -3.63
C GLY A 182 -1.78 23.99 -2.95
N TRP A 183 -2.00 22.71 -3.29
CA TRP A 183 -3.06 21.88 -2.71
C TRP A 183 -2.74 21.36 -1.29
N LEU A 184 -1.47 21.44 -0.86
CA LEU A 184 -0.96 20.72 0.32
C LEU A 184 -0.98 21.54 1.60
N THR A 185 -1.21 22.85 1.51
CA THR A 185 -1.13 23.77 2.64
C THR A 185 -2.08 23.36 3.77
N GLY A 186 -1.51 23.01 4.93
CA GLY A 186 -2.25 22.61 6.13
C GLY A 186 -2.74 21.16 6.15
N ALA A 187 -2.43 20.36 5.12
CA ALA A 187 -2.94 19.01 4.98
C ALA A 187 -2.13 17.94 5.74
N GLU A 188 -1.08 18.31 6.49
CA GLU A 188 -0.13 17.34 7.06
C GLU A 188 -0.76 16.44 8.12
N ALA A 189 -1.61 17.02 8.98
CA ALA A 189 -2.36 16.27 9.98
C ALA A 189 -3.37 15.33 9.31
N HIS A 190 -4.10 15.81 8.30
CA HIS A 190 -5.10 15.05 7.54
C HIS A 190 -4.48 13.88 6.79
N ARG A 191 -3.35 14.10 6.13
CA ARG A 191 -2.58 13.02 5.49
C ARG A 191 -2.20 11.96 6.51
N SER A 192 -1.69 12.37 7.68
CA SER A 192 -1.27 11.42 8.72
C SER A 192 -2.43 10.65 9.31
N CYS A 193 -3.56 11.33 9.55
CA CYS A 193 -4.82 10.70 9.96
C CYS A 193 -5.29 9.67 8.93
N LEU A 194 -5.29 10.01 7.65
CA LEU A 194 -5.71 9.10 6.57
C LEU A 194 -4.87 7.82 6.55
N ARG A 195 -3.54 7.98 6.65
CA ARG A 195 -2.59 6.85 6.69
C ARG A 195 -2.73 6.00 7.96
N ALA A 196 -2.92 6.63 9.12
CA ALA A 196 -3.10 5.94 10.39
C ALA A 196 -4.44 5.20 10.46
N SER A 197 -5.49 5.79 9.89
CA SER A 197 -6.83 5.19 9.82
C SER A 197 -6.85 3.92 8.97
N GLU A 198 -6.15 3.92 7.82
CA GLU A 198 -6.02 2.71 6.98
C GLU A 198 -5.51 1.53 7.82
N THR A 199 -4.39 1.71 8.52
CA THR A 199 -3.78 0.67 9.34
C THR A 199 -4.67 0.22 10.48
N ALA A 200 -5.23 1.16 11.26
CA ALA A 200 -6.07 0.82 12.40
C ALA A 200 -7.31 0.01 12.00
N VAL A 201 -7.97 0.42 10.90
CA VAL A 201 -9.19 -0.24 10.41
C VAL A 201 -8.89 -1.61 9.81
N VAL A 202 -7.79 -1.76 9.05
CA VAL A 202 -7.36 -3.08 8.54
C VAL A 202 -7.04 -4.03 9.69
N LEU A 203 -6.25 -3.62 10.69
CA LEU A 203 -5.88 -4.49 11.79
C LEU A 203 -7.07 -4.81 12.71
N ALA A 204 -8.02 -3.88 12.90
CA ALA A 204 -9.25 -4.17 13.63
C ALA A 204 -10.07 -5.24 12.89
N ASN A 205 -10.18 -5.14 11.56
CA ASN A 205 -10.84 -6.15 10.74
C ASN A 205 -10.11 -7.51 10.80
N TYR A 206 -8.79 -7.50 10.78
CA TYR A 206 -7.98 -8.72 10.93
C TYR A 206 -8.31 -9.45 12.24
N ILE A 207 -8.37 -8.74 13.37
CA ILE A 207 -8.69 -9.33 14.68
C ILE A 207 -10.12 -9.88 14.71
N ARG A 208 -11.08 -9.17 14.10
CA ARG A 208 -12.46 -9.66 13.95
C ARG A 208 -12.57 -10.91 13.08
N LEU A 209 -11.78 -11.01 12.00
CA LEU A 209 -11.70 -12.21 11.15
C LEU A 209 -11.13 -13.41 11.91
N LEU A 210 -10.21 -13.19 12.84
CA LEU A 210 -9.70 -14.21 13.74
C LEU A 210 -10.74 -14.61 14.82
N GLY A 211 -11.79 -13.81 15.01
CA GLY A 211 -12.90 -14.10 15.91
C GLY A 211 -12.82 -13.43 17.28
N TRP A 212 -12.06 -12.33 17.41
CA TRP A 212 -12.05 -11.48 18.59
C TRP A 212 -12.67 -10.12 18.28
N ASP A 213 -13.32 -9.52 19.28
CA ASP A 213 -13.89 -8.19 19.11
C ASP A 213 -12.78 -7.13 19.04
N ALA A 214 -12.93 -6.19 18.09
CA ALA A 214 -11.99 -5.10 17.88
C ALA A 214 -12.66 -3.93 17.15
N LYS A 215 -12.32 -2.71 17.56
CA LYS A 215 -12.84 -1.47 16.98
C LYS A 215 -11.71 -0.48 16.73
N ALA A 216 -11.69 0.13 15.55
CA ALA A 216 -10.71 1.16 15.21
C ALA A 216 -11.18 2.57 15.63
N HIS A 217 -10.22 3.40 15.99
CA HIS A 217 -10.39 4.77 16.45
C HIS A 217 -9.45 5.70 15.67
N THR A 218 -10.02 6.73 15.06
CA THR A 218 -9.35 7.70 14.19
C THR A 218 -9.48 9.10 14.77
N GLN A 219 -8.76 10.08 14.22
CA GLN A 219 -8.89 11.47 14.67
C GLN A 219 -10.26 12.08 14.31
N THR A 220 -11.03 11.46 13.42
CA THR A 220 -12.36 11.90 12.99
C THR A 220 -13.49 11.10 13.64
N SER A 221 -13.22 9.89 14.13
CA SER A 221 -14.19 9.03 14.84
C SER A 221 -13.53 8.22 15.95
N SER A 222 -13.78 8.57 17.21
CA SER A 222 -13.15 7.90 18.36
C SER A 222 -14.07 7.79 19.57
N ASP A 223 -13.87 6.71 20.32
CA ASP A 223 -14.51 6.42 21.61
C ASP A 223 -13.48 6.61 22.76
N VAL A 224 -12.21 6.84 22.40
CA VAL A 224 -11.05 6.92 23.32
C VAL A 224 -10.18 8.14 23.01
N ASP A 225 -9.49 8.63 24.03
CA ASP A 225 -8.48 9.68 23.93
C ASP A 225 -7.17 9.08 23.38
N LEU A 226 -6.91 9.35 22.10
CA LEU A 226 -5.71 8.88 21.40
C LEU A 226 -4.41 9.41 22.03
N ASN A 227 -4.43 10.61 22.64
CA ASN A 227 -3.25 11.19 23.29
C ASN A 227 -2.87 10.36 24.52
N ARG A 228 -3.86 10.01 25.35
CA ARG A 228 -3.66 9.14 26.53
C ARG A 228 -3.15 7.77 26.12
N LEU A 229 -3.73 7.18 25.07
CA LEU A 229 -3.27 5.89 24.56
C LEU A 229 -1.83 5.96 24.04
N ALA A 230 -1.43 7.03 23.34
CA ALA A 230 -0.06 7.20 22.85
C ALA A 230 0.98 7.30 23.99
N VAL A 231 0.63 7.96 25.09
CA VAL A 231 1.48 8.01 26.29
C VAL A 231 1.55 6.63 26.95
N ALA A 232 0.41 5.96 27.12
CA ALA A 232 0.34 4.63 27.74
C ALA A 232 1.06 3.55 26.93
N ALA A 233 1.01 3.62 25.59
CA ALA A 233 1.70 2.71 24.69
C ALA A 233 3.21 2.99 24.55
N GLY A 234 3.71 4.04 25.21
CA GLY A 234 5.11 4.41 25.17
C GLY A 234 5.56 4.96 23.81
N LEU A 235 4.71 5.75 23.16
CA LEU A 235 5.00 6.40 21.87
C LEU A 235 5.27 7.90 22.01
N ALA A 236 4.74 8.56 23.04
CA ALA A 236 4.94 10.00 23.26
C ALA A 236 5.02 10.34 24.75
N ILE A 237 5.56 11.53 25.04
CA ILE A 237 5.68 12.09 26.39
C ILE A 237 4.99 13.47 26.40
N PRO A 238 4.16 13.79 27.40
CA PRO A 238 3.63 15.14 27.58
C PRO A 238 4.74 16.13 27.97
N ARG A 239 4.84 17.24 27.23
CA ARG A 239 5.80 18.32 27.49
C ARG A 239 5.23 19.63 26.97
N ASP A 240 5.25 20.66 27.82
CA ASP A 240 4.86 22.04 27.48
C ASP A 240 3.46 22.17 26.86
N GLY A 241 2.52 21.31 27.28
CA GLY A 241 1.15 21.30 26.77
C GLY A 241 0.95 20.51 25.47
N ASP A 242 2.01 19.90 24.92
CA ASP A 242 1.98 19.05 23.73
C ASP A 242 2.40 17.61 24.03
N LEU A 243 2.19 16.71 23.07
CA LEU A 243 2.83 15.41 23.04
C LEU A 243 4.08 15.43 22.17
N VAL A 244 5.20 14.93 22.72
CA VAL A 244 6.48 14.88 22.04
C VAL A 244 6.94 13.43 21.89
N ASN A 245 7.18 13.00 20.65
CA ASN A 245 7.90 11.78 20.36
C ASN A 245 9.42 12.04 20.37
N PRO A 246 10.26 11.20 21.03
CA PRO A 246 11.70 11.45 21.13
C PRO A 246 12.44 11.51 19.80
N PHE A 247 11.95 10.84 18.75
CA PHE A 247 12.57 10.87 17.44
C PHE A 247 12.04 12.01 16.59
N ILE A 248 10.71 12.15 16.45
CA ILE A 248 10.09 13.02 15.44
C ILE A 248 9.46 14.31 16.00
N GLY A 249 9.56 14.57 17.31
CA GLY A 249 9.02 15.78 17.93
C GLY A 249 7.50 15.74 18.04
N THR A 250 6.84 16.88 17.81
CA THR A 250 5.38 17.07 17.90
C THR A 250 4.63 16.79 16.60
N ARG A 251 5.34 16.54 15.51
CA ARG A 251 4.77 16.44 14.15
C ARG A 251 4.29 15.03 13.83
N PHE A 252 3.19 14.61 14.45
CA PHE A 252 2.61 13.28 14.19
C PHE A 252 1.10 13.22 14.40
N GLY A 253 0.46 12.30 13.67
CA GLY A 253 -0.93 11.90 13.82
C GLY A 253 -1.03 10.54 14.51
N LEU A 254 -2.21 10.24 15.03
CA LEU A 254 -2.49 9.03 15.80
C LEU A 254 -3.74 8.33 15.27
N ALA A 255 -3.73 7.01 15.31
CA ALA A 255 -4.91 6.16 15.30
C ALA A 255 -4.69 5.01 16.27
N ALA A 256 -5.76 4.36 16.68
CA ALA A 256 -5.67 3.18 17.54
C ALA A 256 -6.73 2.15 17.15
N LEU A 257 -6.57 0.93 17.65
CA LEU A 257 -7.67 -0.01 17.78
C LEU A 257 -7.74 -0.51 19.22
N THR A 258 -8.94 -0.74 19.72
CA THR A 258 -9.19 -1.41 21.00
C THR A 258 -9.72 -2.81 20.74
N THR A 259 -9.44 -3.76 21.63
CA THR A 259 -9.80 -5.16 21.40
C THR A 259 -9.88 -5.99 22.68
N THR A 260 -10.61 -7.11 22.59
CA THR A 260 -10.59 -8.24 23.53
C THR A 260 -9.42 -9.19 23.31
N PHE A 261 -8.65 -9.07 22.23
CA PHE A 261 -7.51 -9.92 21.93
C PHE A 261 -6.34 -9.64 22.87
N GLU A 262 -6.04 -10.58 23.76
CA GLU A 262 -5.00 -10.40 24.77
C GLU A 262 -3.60 -10.39 24.17
N MET A 263 -2.78 -9.44 24.64
CA MET A 263 -1.43 -9.16 24.16
C MET A 263 -0.57 -8.65 25.31
N THR A 264 0.75 -8.75 25.17
CA THR A 264 1.69 -8.11 26.11
C THR A 264 1.79 -6.60 25.85
N PRO A 265 1.44 -5.73 26.82
CA PRO A 265 1.59 -4.28 26.69
C PRO A 265 3.06 -3.83 26.68
N ASP A 266 3.33 -2.70 26.03
CA ASP A 266 4.58 -1.97 26.14
C ASP A 266 4.65 -1.16 27.44
N ARG A 267 5.87 -0.89 27.88
CA ARG A 267 6.13 0.03 29.00
C ARG A 267 6.10 1.48 28.51
N PRO A 268 5.40 2.41 29.20
CA PRO A 268 5.40 3.84 28.89
C PRO A 268 6.81 4.44 28.84
N LEU A 269 6.97 5.57 28.13
CA LEU A 269 8.23 6.30 28.08
C LEU A 269 8.46 7.05 29.40
N ALA A 270 9.71 7.02 29.90
CA ALA A 270 10.11 7.88 31.01
C ALA A 270 10.18 9.35 30.56
N ARG A 271 9.82 10.29 31.45
CA ARG A 271 9.83 11.74 31.12
C ARG A 271 11.20 12.23 30.65
N ARG A 272 12.28 11.72 31.28
CA ARG A 272 13.66 12.01 30.90
C ARG A 272 14.17 10.92 29.94
N GLN A 273 14.48 11.33 28.72
CA GLN A 273 15.04 10.45 27.69
C GLN A 273 16.55 10.62 27.57
N PRO A 274 17.31 9.54 27.25
CA PRO A 274 18.71 9.66 26.90
C PRO A 274 18.88 10.39 25.57
N GLY A 275 20.08 10.92 25.32
CA GLY A 275 20.42 11.42 23.98
C GLY A 275 20.42 10.28 22.95
N LEU A 276 19.88 10.52 21.75
CA LEU A 276 19.69 9.48 20.73
C LEU A 276 21.01 8.90 20.16
N GLY A 277 22.10 9.67 20.24
CA GLY A 277 23.48 9.24 19.97
C GLY A 277 23.81 8.81 18.52
N PRO A 278 25.08 8.47 18.24
CA PRO A 278 25.56 8.17 16.87
C PRO A 278 24.89 6.97 16.21
N ARG A 279 24.45 5.98 17.00
CA ARG A 279 23.79 4.77 16.46
C ARG A 279 22.43 5.11 15.81
N TRP A 280 21.71 6.11 16.30
CA TRP A 280 20.50 6.63 15.66
C TRP A 280 20.83 7.47 14.43
N TRP A 281 21.83 8.35 14.54
CA TRP A 281 22.22 9.24 13.45
C TRP A 281 22.60 8.46 12.19
N LEU A 282 23.38 7.38 12.34
CA LEU A 282 23.83 6.54 11.23
C LEU A 282 22.85 5.40 10.87
N GLY A 283 21.76 5.21 11.62
CA GLY A 283 20.81 4.11 11.39
C GLY A 283 21.41 2.72 11.63
N TYR A 284 22.26 2.56 12.64
CA TYR A 284 22.91 1.28 12.90
C TYR A 284 21.89 0.20 13.26
N ARG A 285 21.72 -0.75 12.33
CA ARG A 285 20.75 -1.86 12.34
C ARG A 285 19.28 -1.41 12.36
N THR A 286 18.97 -0.23 11.83
CA THR A 286 17.58 0.26 11.70
C THR A 286 17.34 0.81 10.30
N ALA A 287 16.12 0.64 9.78
CA ALA A 287 15.77 1.17 8.47
C ALA A 287 15.72 2.71 8.46
N LYS A 288 15.25 3.33 9.55
CA LYS A 288 15.19 4.80 9.73
C LYS A 288 16.33 5.31 10.62
N SER A 289 16.73 6.55 10.36
CA SER A 289 17.82 7.29 10.99
C SER A 289 17.50 8.78 10.97
N ALA A 290 18.31 9.59 11.67
CA ALA A 290 18.18 11.04 11.63
C ALA A 290 18.28 11.62 10.20
N PHE A 291 19.04 10.97 9.31
CA PHE A 291 19.37 11.50 7.98
C PHE A 291 18.53 10.92 6.83
N ASN A 292 17.76 9.85 7.07
CA ASN A 292 16.96 9.21 6.02
C ASN A 292 15.45 9.15 6.29
N ARG A 293 14.99 9.62 7.46
CA ARG A 293 13.59 9.48 7.86
C ARG A 293 12.60 10.16 6.93
N ASP A 294 12.94 11.36 6.49
CA ASP A 294 12.13 12.20 5.59
C ASP A 294 12.89 12.36 4.26
N PRO A 295 12.43 11.71 3.16
CA PRO A 295 13.06 11.84 1.85
C PRO A 295 12.92 13.24 1.25
N TYR A 296 11.96 14.05 1.72
CA TYR A 296 11.67 15.39 1.23
C TYR A 296 12.37 16.48 2.03
N ALA A 297 13.07 16.15 3.12
CA ALA A 297 13.81 17.10 3.94
C ALA A 297 14.68 18.07 3.10
N ARG A 298 15.24 17.57 1.99
CA ARG A 298 16.04 18.35 1.01
C ARG A 298 15.56 18.26 -0.43
N ARG A 299 14.46 17.55 -0.72
CA ARG A 299 13.90 17.38 -2.08
C ARG A 299 12.51 18.00 -2.17
N ALA A 300 12.18 18.56 -3.33
CA ALA A 300 10.83 18.99 -3.62
C ALA A 300 9.89 17.77 -3.72
N PHE A 301 8.62 17.92 -3.33
CA PHE A 301 7.66 16.81 -3.35
C PHE A 301 7.47 16.26 -4.76
N HIS A 302 7.31 17.11 -5.79
CA HIS A 302 7.09 16.68 -7.18
C HIS A 302 8.24 15.84 -7.78
N MET A 303 9.43 15.88 -7.18
CA MET A 303 10.59 15.09 -7.61
C MET A 303 10.61 13.67 -7.04
N GLY A 304 9.72 13.37 -6.09
CA GLY A 304 9.65 12.06 -5.46
C GLY A 304 10.85 11.67 -4.59
N PRO A 305 10.78 10.50 -3.94
CA PRO A 305 11.83 9.99 -3.06
C PRO A 305 13.03 9.42 -3.84
N HIS A 306 12.80 8.97 -5.08
CA HIS A 306 13.80 8.38 -5.96
C HIS A 306 14.31 9.37 -7.01
N PRO A 307 15.58 9.28 -7.43
CA PRO A 307 16.19 10.24 -8.35
C PRO A 307 15.88 9.92 -9.82
N PHE A 308 14.60 9.91 -10.21
CA PHE A 308 14.16 9.64 -11.58
C PHE A 308 14.68 10.68 -12.61
N GLU A 309 15.09 11.85 -12.15
CA GLU A 309 15.73 12.90 -12.96
C GLU A 309 17.11 12.50 -13.50
N THR A 310 17.72 11.46 -12.92
CA THR A 310 19.06 10.98 -13.33
C THR A 310 19.02 9.91 -14.42
N LEU A 311 17.83 9.43 -14.78
CA LEU A 311 17.65 8.38 -15.77
C LEU A 311 17.69 8.96 -17.18
N LYS A 312 18.26 8.20 -18.12
CA LYS A 312 18.20 8.51 -19.55
C LYS A 312 16.74 8.40 -20.01
N ARG A 313 16.24 9.47 -20.63
CA ARG A 313 14.92 9.55 -21.24
C ARG A 313 15.01 9.27 -22.73
N THR A 314 13.99 8.63 -23.28
CA THR A 314 13.89 8.28 -24.71
C THR A 314 12.52 8.66 -25.25
N GLU A 315 12.41 8.99 -26.56
CA GLU A 315 11.12 9.34 -27.16
C GLU A 315 10.19 8.12 -27.26
N ALA A 316 10.76 6.94 -27.50
CA ALA A 316 10.04 5.67 -27.56
C ALA A 316 10.56 4.71 -26.47
N PRO A 317 9.74 3.74 -26.02
CA PRO A 317 10.20 2.68 -25.14
C PRO A 317 11.36 1.86 -25.72
N THR A 318 12.13 1.20 -24.86
CA THR A 318 13.26 0.33 -25.26
C THR A 318 12.83 -0.99 -25.92
N THR A 319 11.54 -1.29 -25.90
CA THR A 319 10.91 -2.41 -26.63
C THR A 319 9.95 -1.86 -27.67
N PHE A 320 9.95 -2.46 -28.85
CA PHE A 320 9.14 -2.01 -29.97
C PHE A 320 7.63 -2.19 -29.72
N ILE A 321 6.83 -1.20 -30.13
CA ILE A 321 5.36 -1.24 -30.13
C ILE A 321 4.87 -0.74 -31.50
N ASP A 322 4.24 -1.62 -32.26
CA ASP A 322 3.50 -1.31 -33.47
C ASP A 322 2.08 -0.90 -33.08
N GLU A 323 1.92 0.32 -32.56
CA GLU A 323 0.66 0.81 -31.97
C GLU A 323 -0.59 0.57 -32.85
N PRO A 324 -0.56 0.81 -34.17
CA PRO A 324 -1.72 0.53 -35.04
C PRO A 324 -2.13 -0.94 -35.07
N ARG A 325 -1.25 -1.87 -34.68
CA ARG A 325 -1.49 -3.31 -34.64
C ARG A 325 -1.70 -3.87 -33.24
N VAL A 326 -1.75 -3.03 -32.21
CA VAL A 326 -2.08 -3.47 -30.85
C VAL A 326 -3.60 -3.61 -30.71
N PRO A 327 -4.15 -4.84 -30.61
CA PRO A 327 -5.58 -5.01 -30.45
C PRO A 327 -6.01 -4.63 -29.03
N ARG A 328 -7.16 -3.97 -28.93
CA ARG A 328 -7.89 -3.87 -27.66
C ARG A 328 -8.52 -5.23 -27.34
N VAL A 329 -8.35 -5.71 -26.12
CA VAL A 329 -8.91 -7.00 -25.65
C VAL A 329 -10.05 -6.76 -24.66
N PRO A 330 -11.08 -7.61 -24.56
CA PRO A 330 -12.16 -7.40 -23.59
C PRO A 330 -11.71 -7.78 -22.18
N LYS A 331 -12.29 -7.16 -21.13
CA LYS A 331 -11.97 -7.49 -19.72
C LYS A 331 -12.09 -8.99 -19.42
N ARG A 332 -13.00 -9.70 -20.08
CA ARG A 332 -13.22 -11.15 -19.95
C ARG A 332 -12.00 -12.02 -20.31
N THR A 333 -11.00 -11.46 -20.99
CA THR A 333 -9.72 -12.15 -21.28
C THR A 333 -8.76 -12.20 -20.09
N ASP A 334 -9.00 -11.41 -19.04
CA ASP A 334 -8.23 -11.47 -17.78
C ASP A 334 -8.26 -12.90 -17.23
N MET A 335 -7.09 -13.46 -16.89
CA MET A 335 -6.97 -14.86 -16.47
C MET A 335 -7.73 -15.20 -15.17
N PHE A 336 -7.93 -14.23 -14.27
CA PHE A 336 -8.76 -14.41 -13.07
C PHE A 336 -10.24 -14.40 -13.40
N ALA A 337 -10.68 -13.54 -14.35
CA ALA A 337 -12.04 -13.62 -14.87
C ALA A 337 -12.27 -14.98 -15.56
N ARG A 338 -11.34 -15.39 -16.44
CA ARG A 338 -11.38 -16.70 -17.11
C ARG A 338 -11.46 -17.87 -16.13
N ALA A 339 -10.70 -17.82 -15.03
CA ALA A 339 -10.78 -18.79 -13.95
C ALA A 339 -12.18 -18.85 -13.31
N GLN A 340 -12.75 -17.69 -12.95
CA GLN A 340 -14.08 -17.60 -12.34
C GLN A 340 -15.18 -18.22 -13.23
N PHE A 341 -15.07 -18.05 -14.54
CA PHE A 341 -16.03 -18.59 -15.51
C PHE A 341 -15.70 -20.01 -16.01
N GLY A 342 -14.67 -20.67 -15.47
CA GLY A 342 -14.38 -22.08 -15.75
C GLY A 342 -13.47 -22.38 -16.94
N ASP A 343 -12.97 -21.36 -17.65
CA ASP A 343 -12.13 -21.53 -18.84
C ASP A 343 -10.82 -22.28 -18.57
N LEU A 344 -10.35 -22.26 -17.32
CA LEU A 344 -9.09 -22.87 -16.88
C LEU A 344 -9.30 -24.22 -16.17
N GLY A 345 -10.52 -24.77 -16.23
CA GLY A 345 -10.90 -26.05 -15.67
C GLY A 345 -11.46 -25.99 -14.25
N PRO A 346 -12.13 -27.07 -13.79
CA PRO A 346 -12.90 -27.07 -12.54
C PRO A 346 -12.09 -26.76 -11.28
N ALA A 347 -10.87 -27.29 -11.17
CA ALA A 347 -10.03 -27.07 -9.98
C ALA A 347 -9.63 -25.58 -9.83
N VAL A 348 -9.34 -24.91 -10.94
CA VAL A 348 -9.00 -23.48 -10.94
C VAL A 348 -10.25 -22.63 -10.67
N GLN A 349 -11.41 -23.05 -11.20
CA GLN A 349 -12.68 -22.38 -10.93
C GLN A 349 -13.06 -22.44 -9.44
N GLU A 350 -12.93 -23.60 -8.81
CA GLU A 350 -13.18 -23.73 -7.36
C GLU A 350 -12.17 -22.90 -6.54
N GLY A 351 -10.88 -22.91 -6.91
CA GLY A 351 -9.89 -22.03 -6.27
C GLY A 351 -10.15 -20.53 -6.47
N ALA A 352 -10.89 -20.15 -7.52
CA ALA A 352 -11.30 -18.78 -7.82
C ALA A 352 -12.61 -18.37 -7.14
N LYS A 353 -13.46 -19.32 -6.76
CA LYS A 353 -14.81 -19.08 -6.25
C LYS A 353 -14.82 -18.17 -5.03
N GLY A 354 -15.65 -17.13 -5.05
CA GLY A 354 -15.73 -16.14 -3.97
C GLY A 354 -14.41 -15.42 -3.66
N GLY A 355 -13.46 -15.44 -4.62
CA GLY A 355 -12.09 -14.98 -4.43
C GLY A 355 -11.30 -15.79 -3.40
N HIS A 356 -11.52 -17.11 -3.32
CA HIS A 356 -10.88 -18.02 -2.36
C HIS A 356 -9.36 -17.82 -2.29
N TYR A 357 -8.66 -17.78 -3.43
CA TYR A 357 -7.22 -17.50 -3.51
C TYR A 357 -6.76 -16.21 -2.78
N ALA A 358 -7.65 -15.22 -2.62
CA ALA A 358 -7.35 -13.96 -1.94
C ALA A 358 -7.77 -13.94 -0.46
N ARG A 359 -8.78 -14.73 -0.07
CA ARG A 359 -9.25 -14.86 1.32
C ARG A 359 -8.60 -16.01 2.09
N LYS A 360 -7.77 -16.81 1.41
CA LYS A 360 -7.10 -17.97 2.00
C LYS A 360 -6.31 -17.62 3.26
N ALA A 361 -5.67 -16.45 3.27
CA ALA A 361 -4.95 -15.89 4.40
C ALA A 361 -5.72 -14.73 5.06
N ALA A 362 -5.75 -14.69 6.39
CA ALA A 362 -6.47 -13.66 7.13
C ALA A 362 -5.97 -12.23 6.87
N PRO A 363 -4.64 -11.96 6.78
CA PRO A 363 -4.16 -10.60 6.51
C PRO A 363 -4.66 -10.02 5.18
N SER A 364 -4.71 -10.83 4.11
CA SER A 364 -5.19 -10.36 2.81
C SER A 364 -6.70 -10.12 2.80
N MET A 365 -7.49 -10.97 3.47
CA MET A 365 -8.93 -10.72 3.61
C MET A 365 -9.20 -9.44 4.41
N ALA A 366 -8.37 -9.15 5.42
CA ALA A 366 -8.49 -7.95 6.23
C ALA A 366 -8.38 -6.67 5.39
N GLU A 367 -7.39 -6.61 4.51
CA GLU A 367 -7.16 -5.50 3.57
C GLU A 367 -8.24 -5.42 2.49
N ARG A 368 -8.67 -6.58 2.00
CA ARG A 368 -9.59 -6.69 0.88
C ARG A 368 -10.97 -6.11 1.17
N ARG A 369 -11.44 -6.17 2.42
CA ARG A 369 -12.72 -5.55 2.83
C ARG A 369 -12.75 -4.05 2.57
N MET A 370 -11.73 -3.33 3.01
CA MET A 370 -11.61 -1.88 2.77
C MET A 370 -11.40 -1.57 1.28
N LEU A 371 -10.59 -2.38 0.59
CA LEU A 371 -10.36 -2.24 -0.84
C LEU A 371 -11.68 -2.34 -1.63
N GLY A 372 -12.58 -3.27 -1.23
CA GLY A 372 -13.92 -3.37 -1.80
C GLY A 372 -14.78 -2.14 -1.55
N ALA A 373 -14.74 -1.58 -0.32
CA ALA A 373 -15.50 -0.38 0.01
C ALA A 373 -15.10 0.83 -0.86
N PHE A 374 -13.82 0.97 -1.20
CA PHE A 374 -13.33 2.06 -2.06
C PHE A 374 -13.74 1.95 -3.53
N VAL A 375 -14.29 0.81 -3.98
CA VAL A 375 -14.83 0.70 -5.35
C VAL A 375 -15.90 1.75 -5.62
N LEU A 376 -16.68 2.12 -4.60
CA LEU A 376 -17.72 3.14 -4.69
C LEU A 376 -17.20 4.57 -4.88
N LEU A 377 -15.90 4.82 -4.65
CA LEU A 377 -15.25 6.14 -4.69
C LEU A 377 -14.30 6.32 -5.89
N GLN A 378 -14.14 5.27 -6.72
CA GLN A 378 -13.19 5.28 -7.84
C GLN A 378 -13.55 6.30 -8.92
N ASP A 379 -14.83 6.54 -9.13
CA ASP A 379 -15.39 7.34 -10.22
C ASP A 379 -16.48 8.29 -9.70
N GLY A 380 -16.77 9.34 -10.47
CA GLY A 380 -17.80 10.32 -10.12
C GLY A 380 -17.88 11.47 -11.11
N ALA A 381 -18.96 12.23 -11.04
CA ALA A 381 -19.13 13.41 -11.88
C ALA A 381 -18.08 14.49 -11.54
N PRO A 382 -17.57 15.23 -12.54
CA PRO A 382 -16.72 16.39 -12.29
C PRO A 382 -17.49 17.47 -11.51
N GLY A 383 -16.79 18.12 -10.57
CA GLY A 383 -17.30 19.25 -9.81
C GLY A 383 -17.32 20.55 -10.61
N ARG A 384 -17.58 21.67 -9.92
CA ARG A 384 -17.61 23.02 -10.50
C ARG A 384 -16.35 23.84 -10.17
N GLY A 385 -15.22 23.16 -10.09
CA GLY A 385 -13.93 23.75 -9.72
C GLY A 385 -13.31 24.67 -10.75
N PRO A 386 -12.13 25.23 -10.42
CA PRO A 386 -11.47 26.26 -11.21
C PRO A 386 -10.95 25.81 -12.59
N ARG A 387 -10.92 24.50 -12.88
CA ARG A 387 -10.54 23.89 -14.16
C ARG A 387 -9.23 24.47 -14.76
N PRO A 388 -8.09 24.36 -14.04
CA PRO A 388 -6.82 24.98 -14.43
C PRO A 388 -6.25 24.43 -15.74
N VAL A 389 -5.84 25.31 -16.65
CA VAL A 389 -5.38 24.96 -18.01
C VAL A 389 -3.85 24.82 -18.15
N ASP A 390 -3.08 25.14 -17.10
CA ASP A 390 -1.61 25.06 -17.10
C ASP A 390 -1.13 23.60 -16.96
N ALA A 391 -0.92 22.93 -18.08
CA ALA A 391 -0.51 21.52 -18.13
C ALA A 391 0.80 21.21 -17.36
N PRO A 392 1.88 22.01 -17.47
CA PRO A 392 3.08 21.85 -16.63
C PRO A 392 2.78 21.98 -15.12
N GLY A 393 2.07 23.04 -14.71
CA GLY A 393 1.72 23.27 -13.31
C GLY A 393 0.85 22.18 -12.71
N ASN A 394 -0.13 21.71 -13.49
CA ASN A 394 -1.02 20.59 -13.14
C ASN A 394 -0.22 19.30 -12.91
N ALA A 395 0.71 18.97 -13.81
CA ALA A 395 1.57 17.79 -13.68
C ALA A 395 2.43 17.85 -12.40
N LEU A 396 3.01 19.02 -12.09
CA LEU A 396 3.76 19.22 -10.85
C LEU A 396 2.87 19.06 -9.60
N ALA A 397 1.65 19.58 -9.64
CA ALA A 397 0.70 19.47 -8.53
C ALA A 397 0.27 18.03 -8.25
N ILE A 398 -0.07 17.27 -9.29
CA ILE A 398 -0.39 15.83 -9.17
C ILE A 398 0.78 15.05 -8.60
N LYS A 399 1.99 15.28 -9.10
CA LYS A 399 3.18 14.58 -8.59
C LYS A 399 3.42 14.93 -7.13
N ALA A 400 3.41 16.21 -6.78
CA ALA A 400 3.60 16.66 -5.41
C ALA A 400 2.55 16.07 -4.45
N ALA A 401 1.27 16.10 -4.82
CA ALA A 401 0.19 15.53 -4.01
C ALA A 401 0.30 14.01 -3.86
N SER A 402 0.60 13.28 -4.94
CA SER A 402 0.79 11.83 -4.89
C SER A 402 1.92 11.43 -3.93
N TYR A 403 3.05 12.12 -4.03
CA TYR A 403 4.21 11.90 -3.16
C TYR A 403 3.97 12.31 -1.71
N PHE A 404 3.27 13.42 -1.48
CA PHE A 404 2.85 13.87 -0.15
C PHE A 404 1.94 12.84 0.55
N LEU A 405 0.99 12.28 -0.20
CA LEU A 405 0.09 11.23 0.25
C LEU A 405 0.85 9.93 0.59
N GLY A 406 1.91 9.61 -0.15
CA GLY A 406 2.80 8.48 0.13
C GLY A 406 2.90 7.45 -1.00
N ILE A 407 2.66 7.85 -2.25
CA ILE A 407 3.00 7.04 -3.43
C ILE A 407 4.53 6.97 -3.59
N ASP A 408 5.05 5.79 -3.94
CA ASP A 408 6.50 5.56 -4.03
C ASP A 408 7.09 6.05 -5.37
N ALA A 409 6.34 5.93 -6.46
CA ALA A 409 6.66 6.53 -7.74
C ALA A 409 5.39 6.92 -8.52
N VAL A 410 5.41 8.09 -9.14
CA VAL A 410 4.32 8.57 -10.03
C VAL A 410 4.91 9.11 -11.32
N GLY A 411 4.23 8.77 -12.42
CA GLY A 411 4.54 9.27 -13.75
C GLY A 411 3.29 9.50 -14.57
N ILE A 412 3.38 10.38 -15.56
CA ILE A 412 2.23 10.87 -16.33
C ILE A 412 2.50 10.60 -17.80
N SER A 413 1.50 10.07 -18.51
CA SER A 413 1.58 9.83 -19.95
C SER A 413 0.24 10.10 -20.63
N ARG A 414 0.24 10.12 -21.96
CA ARG A 414 -0.98 9.86 -22.74
C ARG A 414 -1.59 8.50 -22.37
N CYS A 415 -2.89 8.36 -22.62
CA CYS A 415 -3.68 7.14 -22.46
C CYS A 415 -4.28 6.72 -23.81
N PRO A 416 -3.46 6.19 -24.75
CA PRO A 416 -3.94 5.85 -26.09
C PRO A 416 -4.95 4.70 -26.07
N ASP A 417 -5.87 4.67 -27.04
CA ASP A 417 -7.01 3.75 -27.09
C ASP A 417 -6.66 2.27 -26.90
N TRP A 418 -5.52 1.82 -27.43
CA TRP A 418 -5.05 0.44 -27.32
C TRP A 418 -4.69 0.03 -25.88
N THR A 419 -4.55 0.98 -24.97
CA THR A 419 -4.38 0.72 -23.52
C THR A 419 -5.70 0.46 -22.80
N TRP A 420 -6.84 0.77 -23.42
CA TRP A 420 -8.17 0.49 -22.87
C TRP A 420 -8.63 -0.91 -23.25
N TYR A 421 -9.30 -1.60 -22.32
CA TYR A 421 -10.06 -2.78 -22.69
C TYR A 421 -11.10 -2.42 -23.76
N SER A 422 -11.40 -3.36 -24.67
CA SER A 422 -12.40 -3.19 -25.72
C SER A 422 -13.84 -3.14 -25.16
N HIS A 423 -14.10 -3.94 -24.12
CA HIS A 423 -15.41 -4.10 -23.49
C HIS A 423 -15.25 -4.22 -21.98
N ASP A 424 -16.23 -3.69 -21.24
CA ASP A 424 -16.28 -3.69 -19.79
C ASP A 424 -16.72 -5.04 -19.20
N ALA A 425 -16.98 -5.05 -17.88
CA ALA A 425 -17.42 -6.26 -17.17
C ALA A 425 -18.78 -6.79 -17.63
N THR A 426 -19.64 -5.94 -18.21
CA THR A 426 -20.96 -6.32 -18.72
C THR A 426 -20.93 -6.73 -20.19
N GLY A 427 -19.77 -6.60 -20.84
CA GLY A 427 -19.65 -6.80 -22.29
C GLY A 427 -20.06 -5.56 -23.09
N THR A 428 -20.21 -4.41 -22.46
CA THR A 428 -20.50 -3.14 -23.15
C THR A 428 -19.21 -2.61 -23.77
N PRO A 429 -19.20 -2.19 -25.05
CA PRO A 429 -18.04 -1.55 -25.66
C PRO A 429 -17.60 -0.33 -24.87
N ILE A 430 -16.29 -0.19 -24.66
CA ILE A 430 -15.70 0.98 -24.02
C ILE A 430 -15.33 1.98 -25.12
N ASP A 431 -15.80 3.22 -24.99
CA ASP A 431 -15.26 4.36 -25.73
C ASP A 431 -14.29 5.11 -24.80
N PRO A 432 -12.97 5.12 -25.07
CA PRO A 432 -11.96 5.73 -24.19
C PRO A 432 -12.28 7.19 -23.82
N PRO A 433 -12.68 7.50 -22.58
CA PRO A 433 -13.15 8.83 -22.21
C PRO A 433 -12.02 9.81 -21.90
N HIS A 434 -10.80 9.33 -21.62
CA HIS A 434 -9.74 10.13 -21.03
C HIS A 434 -8.43 10.02 -21.82
N PRO A 435 -7.83 11.15 -22.26
CA PRO A 435 -6.59 11.17 -23.00
C PRO A 435 -5.32 11.04 -22.14
N ASN A 436 -5.41 11.21 -20.82
CA ASN A 436 -4.26 11.20 -19.92
C ASN A 436 -4.33 10.06 -18.89
N ALA A 437 -3.16 9.55 -18.52
CA ALA A 437 -2.97 8.53 -17.49
C ALA A 437 -1.90 8.98 -16.49
N ILE A 438 -2.22 8.89 -15.20
CA ILE A 438 -1.33 9.12 -14.07
C ILE A 438 -1.07 7.74 -13.45
N SER A 439 0.10 7.18 -13.75
CA SER A 439 0.50 5.87 -13.24
C SER A 439 1.19 6.03 -11.89
N MET A 440 0.79 5.20 -10.92
CA MET A 440 1.31 5.23 -9.56
C MET A 440 1.80 3.84 -9.16
N ILE A 441 2.93 3.80 -8.45
CA ILE A 441 3.54 2.59 -7.91
C ILE A 441 3.51 2.65 -6.38
N VAL A 442 3.12 1.54 -5.78
CA VAL A 442 3.29 1.25 -4.34
C VAL A 442 4.22 0.05 -4.18
N ASP A 443 5.24 0.18 -3.33
CA ASP A 443 6.17 -0.88 -2.96
C ASP A 443 5.46 -1.97 -2.11
N GLN A 444 5.68 -3.23 -2.45
CA GLN A 444 5.15 -4.39 -1.70
C GLN A 444 5.92 -4.70 -0.39
N GLY A 445 7.06 -4.02 -0.16
CA GLY A 445 7.87 -4.12 1.05
C GLY A 445 9.01 -5.13 0.92
N PHE A 446 10.25 -4.64 1.01
CA PHE A 446 11.46 -5.47 0.92
C PHE A 446 11.56 -6.45 2.08
N GLU A 447 11.37 -5.95 3.30
CA GLU A 447 11.65 -6.69 4.54
C GLU A 447 10.76 -7.93 4.65
N THR A 448 9.44 -7.82 4.46
CA THR A 448 8.53 -8.99 4.46
C THR A 448 8.89 -9.96 3.33
N MET A 449 9.23 -9.46 2.14
CA MET A 449 9.61 -10.29 0.99
C MET A 449 10.90 -11.09 1.22
N GLU A 450 11.84 -10.56 2.01
CA GLU A 450 13.05 -11.30 2.43
C GLU A 450 12.72 -12.51 3.31
N GLY A 451 11.71 -12.38 4.18
CA GLY A 451 11.23 -13.50 5.01
C GLY A 451 10.46 -14.56 4.24
N ALA A 452 9.80 -14.18 3.14
CA ALA A 452 8.83 -15.02 2.45
C ALA A 452 9.48 -15.93 1.39
N SER A 453 8.89 -17.07 1.04
CA SER A 453 9.26 -17.85 -0.15
C SER A 453 8.85 -17.15 -1.45
N GLY A 454 7.95 -16.17 -1.35
CA GLY A 454 7.30 -15.49 -2.44
C GLY A 454 5.96 -16.13 -2.85
N ASP A 455 5.63 -17.31 -2.37
CA ASP A 455 4.41 -18.08 -2.66
C ASP A 455 3.83 -18.78 -1.43
N ASP A 456 4.23 -18.34 -0.24
CA ASP A 456 3.70 -18.76 1.05
C ASP A 456 2.48 -17.92 1.46
N TRP A 457 2.07 -18.04 2.73
CA TRP A 457 0.85 -17.46 3.29
C TRP A 457 0.81 -15.92 3.33
N ILE A 458 1.94 -15.22 3.16
CA ILE A 458 1.94 -13.74 3.15
C ILE A 458 1.94 -13.13 1.74
N SER A 459 2.18 -13.94 0.69
CA SER A 459 2.38 -13.45 -0.68
C SER A 459 1.19 -12.60 -1.18
N VAL A 460 -0.04 -13.08 -0.97
CA VAL A 460 -1.24 -12.33 -1.36
C VAL A 460 -1.46 -11.08 -0.51
N ALA A 461 -1.08 -11.07 0.76
CA ALA A 461 -1.20 -9.88 1.62
C ALA A 461 -0.24 -8.78 1.16
N GLN A 462 0.99 -9.11 0.74
CA GLN A 462 1.89 -8.13 0.13
C GLN A 462 1.27 -7.43 -1.08
N SER A 463 0.54 -8.19 -1.90
CA SER A 463 -0.22 -7.65 -3.02
C SER A 463 -1.40 -6.80 -2.57
N MET A 464 -2.25 -7.30 -1.66
CA MET A 464 -3.48 -6.64 -1.23
C MET A 464 -3.22 -5.35 -0.48
N ARG A 465 -2.19 -5.28 0.38
CA ARG A 465 -1.71 -4.05 1.00
C ARG A 465 -1.42 -2.96 -0.03
N ALA A 466 -0.63 -3.29 -1.04
CA ALA A 466 -0.22 -2.33 -2.06
C ALA A 466 -1.39 -1.92 -2.97
N TYR A 467 -2.32 -2.84 -3.28
CA TYR A 467 -3.55 -2.52 -4.00
C TYR A 467 -4.48 -1.62 -3.20
N LEU A 468 -4.69 -1.91 -1.91
CA LEU A 468 -5.46 -1.08 -1.00
C LEU A 468 -4.88 0.33 -0.92
N ARG A 469 -3.56 0.43 -0.75
CA ARG A 469 -2.87 1.71 -0.72
C ARG A 469 -3.13 2.54 -1.96
N PHE A 470 -2.98 1.94 -3.14
CA PHE A 470 -3.28 2.66 -4.39
C PHE A 470 -4.75 3.05 -4.45
N SER A 471 -5.68 2.16 -4.09
CA SER A 471 -7.12 2.47 -4.12
C SER A 471 -7.46 3.68 -3.26
N LEU A 472 -6.82 3.81 -2.10
CA LEU A 472 -6.96 4.97 -1.23
C LEU A 472 -6.36 6.24 -1.86
N LEU A 473 -5.05 6.22 -2.16
CA LEU A 473 -4.34 7.45 -2.55
C LEU A 473 -4.66 7.88 -3.99
N GLY A 474 -4.78 6.93 -4.92
CA GLY A 474 -5.23 7.17 -6.29
C GLY A 474 -6.68 7.65 -6.34
N GLY A 475 -7.55 7.11 -5.47
CA GLY A 475 -8.93 7.59 -5.30
C GLY A 475 -8.99 9.04 -4.82
N VAL A 476 -8.15 9.43 -3.85
CA VAL A 476 -8.01 10.83 -3.40
C VAL A 476 -7.54 11.74 -4.54
N ILE A 477 -6.56 11.32 -5.34
CA ILE A 477 -6.09 12.12 -6.49
C ILE A 477 -7.19 12.25 -7.56
N ALA A 478 -7.91 11.17 -7.87
CA ALA A 478 -9.05 11.23 -8.79
C ALA A 478 -10.14 12.18 -8.27
N GLN A 479 -10.45 12.12 -6.98
CA GLN A 479 -11.39 13.05 -6.35
C GLN A 479 -10.91 14.49 -6.41
N GLN A 480 -9.61 14.75 -6.20
CA GLN A 480 -9.05 16.09 -6.31
C GLN A 480 -9.20 16.65 -7.73
N ILE A 481 -8.93 15.84 -8.75
CA ILE A 481 -9.10 16.25 -10.15
C ILE A 481 -10.58 16.54 -10.45
N ARG A 482 -11.51 15.73 -9.92
CA ARG A 482 -12.95 15.99 -9.99
C ARG A 482 -13.35 17.27 -9.27
N ASN A 483 -12.81 17.54 -8.09
CA ASN A 483 -13.05 18.79 -7.35
C ASN A 483 -12.63 20.00 -8.19
N LEU A 484 -11.56 19.88 -8.98
CA LEU A 484 -11.09 20.93 -9.90
C LEU A 484 -11.94 21.07 -11.16
N GLY A 485 -12.94 20.21 -11.39
CA GLY A 485 -13.88 20.29 -12.51
C GLY A 485 -13.48 19.50 -13.76
N TYR A 486 -12.55 18.55 -13.63
CA TYR A 486 -12.15 17.61 -14.67
C TYR A 486 -12.70 16.20 -14.39
N SER A 487 -12.98 15.43 -15.43
CA SER A 487 -13.36 14.03 -15.30
C SER A 487 -12.14 13.21 -14.89
N ALA A 488 -12.29 12.31 -13.91
CA ALA A 488 -11.22 11.41 -13.51
C ALA A 488 -11.75 10.12 -12.86
N LYS A 489 -11.10 8.99 -13.20
CA LYS A 489 -11.38 7.67 -12.63
C LYS A 489 -10.09 7.01 -12.13
N ALA A 490 -10.12 6.46 -10.92
CA ALA A 490 -9.06 5.59 -10.41
C ALA A 490 -9.32 4.14 -10.83
N HIS A 491 -8.38 3.51 -11.53
CA HIS A 491 -8.43 2.12 -11.98
C HIS A 491 -7.61 1.21 -11.04
N THR A 492 -8.32 0.42 -10.24
CA THR A 492 -7.75 -0.45 -9.20
C THR A 492 -7.71 -1.91 -9.66
N VAL A 493 -7.26 -2.80 -8.78
CA VAL A 493 -7.33 -4.26 -9.01
C VAL A 493 -8.77 -4.79 -8.98
N LEU A 494 -9.71 -4.08 -8.33
CA LEU A 494 -11.09 -4.52 -8.23
C LEU A 494 -11.97 -3.95 -9.34
N ASP A 495 -11.70 -2.74 -9.83
CA ASP A 495 -12.33 -2.25 -11.05
C ASP A 495 -11.39 -1.31 -11.81
N GLY A 496 -11.16 -1.60 -13.08
CA GLY A 496 -10.31 -0.80 -13.97
C GLY A 496 -10.60 -1.09 -15.43
N ASP A 497 -10.50 -0.08 -16.29
CA ASP A 497 -10.84 -0.12 -17.72
C ASP A 497 -9.60 -0.05 -18.62
N VAL A 498 -8.41 0.05 -18.00
CA VAL A 498 -7.13 0.21 -18.68
C VAL A 498 -6.13 -0.87 -18.27
N LEU A 499 -5.22 -1.19 -19.19
CA LEU A 499 -4.06 -2.04 -19.00
C LEU A 499 -2.92 -1.18 -18.40
N GLN A 500 -2.52 -1.51 -17.17
CA GLN A 500 -1.52 -0.71 -16.44
C GLN A 500 -0.07 -0.85 -16.95
N PRO A 501 0.42 -2.05 -17.34
CA PRO A 501 1.81 -2.20 -17.81
C PRO A 501 2.24 -1.22 -18.91
N PRO A 502 1.49 -1.04 -20.03
CA PRO A 502 1.91 -0.07 -21.04
C PRO A 502 1.93 1.37 -20.53
N LEU A 503 1.04 1.75 -19.62
CA LEU A 503 0.99 3.11 -19.06
C LEU A 503 2.19 3.38 -18.13
N LEU A 504 2.67 2.38 -17.37
CA LEU A 504 3.93 2.48 -16.63
C LEU A 504 5.15 2.68 -17.56
N LEU A 505 5.15 1.99 -18.70
CA LEU A 505 6.21 2.09 -19.70
C LEU A 505 6.23 3.48 -20.36
N LEU A 506 5.07 3.96 -20.81
CA LEU A 506 4.91 5.26 -21.45
C LEU A 506 5.23 6.43 -20.51
N SER A 507 4.91 6.29 -19.22
CA SER A 507 5.24 7.30 -18.19
C SER A 507 6.69 7.23 -17.71
N GLY A 508 7.52 6.32 -18.22
CA GLY A 508 8.93 6.22 -17.84
C GLY A 508 9.15 5.75 -16.40
N LEU A 509 8.24 4.94 -15.85
CA LEU A 509 8.37 4.35 -14.52
C LEU A 509 9.12 3.00 -14.53
N GLY A 510 9.42 2.44 -15.69
CA GLY A 510 10.19 1.21 -15.81
C GLY A 510 10.33 0.74 -17.25
N GLU A 511 10.94 -0.43 -17.41
CA GLU A 511 11.13 -1.11 -18.68
C GLU A 511 10.51 -2.51 -18.67
N VAL A 512 10.21 -3.06 -19.85
CA VAL A 512 9.77 -4.45 -20.00
C VAL A 512 10.85 -5.40 -19.48
N SER A 513 10.46 -6.35 -18.64
CA SER A 513 11.38 -7.30 -18.00
C SER A 513 11.13 -8.73 -18.46
N ARG A 514 12.10 -9.64 -18.23
CA ARG A 514 11.96 -11.08 -18.51
C ARG A 514 10.76 -11.73 -17.81
N ILE A 515 10.31 -11.17 -16.68
CA ILE A 515 9.14 -11.68 -15.95
C ILE A 515 7.88 -11.67 -16.85
N GLY A 516 7.85 -10.80 -17.85
CA GLY A 516 6.80 -10.69 -18.86
C GLY A 516 5.86 -9.54 -18.54
N GLU A 517 4.72 -9.84 -17.91
CA GLU A 517 3.65 -8.88 -17.61
C GLU A 517 3.98 -7.95 -16.41
N VAL A 518 5.26 -7.79 -16.07
CA VAL A 518 5.74 -6.92 -15.00
C VAL A 518 6.76 -5.93 -15.57
N ILE A 519 6.40 -4.65 -15.53
CA ILE A 519 7.31 -3.54 -15.80
C ILE A 519 8.21 -3.37 -14.59
N LEU A 520 9.52 -3.40 -14.79
CA LEU A 520 10.51 -3.35 -13.72
C LEU A 520 10.99 -1.92 -13.53
N ASN A 521 10.90 -1.43 -12.29
CA ASN A 521 11.34 -0.09 -11.92
C ASN A 521 12.84 -0.08 -11.57
N PRO A 522 13.60 0.95 -11.98
CA PRO A 522 15.05 1.02 -11.74
C PRO A 522 15.48 1.09 -10.26
N PHE A 523 14.60 1.53 -9.36
CA PHE A 523 14.92 1.71 -7.94
C PHE A 523 14.21 0.70 -7.03
N LEU A 524 12.97 0.35 -7.35
CA LEU A 524 12.15 -0.62 -6.60
C LEU A 524 12.25 -2.05 -7.16
N GLY A 525 12.88 -2.22 -8.32
CA GLY A 525 12.88 -3.49 -9.05
C GLY A 525 11.45 -3.88 -9.45
N PRO A 526 11.14 -5.18 -9.49
CA PRO A 526 9.78 -5.65 -9.77
C PRO A 526 8.88 -5.69 -8.53
N ARG A 527 9.33 -5.22 -7.35
CA ARG A 527 8.64 -5.33 -6.05
C ARG A 527 7.50 -4.31 -5.88
N LEU A 528 6.62 -4.23 -6.85
CA LEU A 528 5.62 -3.17 -6.93
C LEU A 528 4.22 -3.70 -7.23
N LYS A 529 3.22 -2.91 -6.86
CA LYS A 529 1.92 -2.90 -7.52
C LYS A 529 1.69 -1.53 -8.11
N SER A 530 0.94 -1.50 -9.20
CA SER A 530 0.54 -0.26 -9.85
C SER A 530 -0.95 -0.04 -9.74
N GLY A 531 -1.32 1.22 -9.97
CA GLY A 531 -2.65 1.62 -10.36
C GLY A 531 -2.57 2.89 -11.20
N VAL A 532 -3.68 3.23 -11.84
CA VAL A 532 -3.73 4.34 -12.80
C VAL A 532 -4.93 5.22 -12.49
N VAL A 533 -4.75 6.54 -12.50
CA VAL A 533 -5.85 7.50 -12.60
C VAL A 533 -5.90 8.02 -14.04
N THR A 534 -7.03 7.90 -14.73
CA THR A 534 -7.23 8.52 -16.05
C THR A 534 -8.02 9.82 -15.90
N THR A 535 -7.76 10.80 -16.78
CA THR A 535 -8.43 12.11 -16.73
C THR A 535 -8.40 12.89 -18.06
N ASP A 536 -9.33 13.84 -18.22
CA ASP A 536 -9.32 14.89 -19.25
C ASP A 536 -8.59 16.19 -18.84
N MET A 537 -8.04 16.25 -17.62
CA MET A 537 -7.22 17.38 -17.17
C MET A 537 -5.99 17.58 -18.07
N PRO A 538 -5.68 18.80 -18.53
CA PRO A 538 -4.45 19.08 -19.28
C PRO A 538 -3.22 18.78 -18.44
N LEU A 539 -2.31 17.95 -18.96
CA LEU A 539 -1.11 17.50 -18.26
C LEU A 539 0.08 17.36 -19.21
N ASP A 540 1.25 17.81 -18.74
CA ASP A 540 2.52 17.47 -19.37
C ASP A 540 2.85 16.00 -19.12
N HIS A 541 3.38 15.35 -20.14
CA HIS A 541 3.74 13.93 -20.10
C HIS A 541 5.23 13.76 -19.83
N GLU A 542 5.54 12.69 -19.11
CA GLU A 542 6.91 12.18 -19.01
C GLU A 542 7.27 11.37 -20.25
N LYS A 543 8.57 11.13 -20.40
CA LYS A 543 9.11 10.28 -21.47
C LYS A 543 9.50 8.91 -20.91
N PRO A 544 9.39 7.84 -21.73
CA PRO A 544 10.00 6.55 -21.44
C PRO A 544 11.47 6.65 -21.01
N ILE A 545 11.95 5.60 -20.34
CA ILE A 545 13.32 5.51 -19.83
C ILE A 545 14.11 4.37 -20.47
N ASP A 546 15.42 4.52 -20.46
CA ASP A 546 16.38 3.45 -20.78
C ASP A 546 17.42 3.39 -19.64
N PHE A 547 17.34 2.34 -18.83
CA PHE A 547 18.31 2.06 -17.77
C PHE A 547 19.05 0.75 -18.02
N GLY A 548 19.15 0.31 -19.28
CA GLY A 548 19.90 -0.87 -19.66
C GLY A 548 19.24 -2.21 -19.32
N LEU A 549 17.95 -2.22 -18.96
CA LEU A 549 17.29 -3.45 -18.51
C LEU A 549 17.24 -4.52 -19.60
N GLN A 550 17.08 -4.13 -20.86
CA GLN A 550 16.99 -5.08 -21.97
C GLN A 550 18.25 -5.96 -22.06
N ALA A 551 19.44 -5.37 -21.89
CA ALA A 551 20.70 -6.11 -21.84
C ALA A 551 20.80 -6.98 -20.58
N PHE A 552 20.38 -6.44 -19.42
CA PHE A 552 20.44 -7.18 -18.16
C PHE A 552 19.53 -8.42 -18.18
N CYS A 553 18.26 -8.26 -18.56
CA CYS A 553 17.32 -9.37 -18.70
C CYS A 553 17.72 -10.32 -19.82
N GLY A 554 18.34 -9.83 -20.91
CA GLY A 554 18.91 -10.67 -21.96
C GLY A 554 19.95 -11.68 -21.44
N ALA A 555 20.72 -11.30 -20.42
CA ALA A 555 21.77 -12.14 -19.81
C ALA A 555 21.34 -12.90 -18.54
N CYS A 556 20.22 -12.54 -17.91
CA CYS A 556 19.78 -13.08 -16.62
C CYS A 556 18.52 -13.93 -16.77
N ASN A 557 18.55 -15.16 -16.24
CA ASN A 557 17.41 -16.10 -16.23
C ASN A 557 16.91 -16.45 -14.82
N LYS A 558 17.29 -15.69 -13.78
CA LYS A 558 16.98 -16.04 -12.39
C LYS A 558 15.48 -16.16 -12.12
N CYS A 559 14.66 -15.21 -12.56
CA CYS A 559 13.20 -15.30 -12.41
C CYS A 559 12.58 -16.49 -13.14
N ALA A 560 13.15 -16.90 -14.29
CA ALA A 560 12.71 -18.08 -15.03
C ALA A 560 13.04 -19.38 -14.28
N ARG A 561 14.28 -19.50 -13.77
CA ARG A 561 14.72 -20.65 -12.97
C ARG A 561 13.92 -20.81 -11.68
N GLU A 562 13.57 -19.69 -11.04
CA GLU A 562 12.92 -19.67 -9.73
C GLU A 562 11.38 -19.71 -9.83
N CYS A 563 10.81 -19.76 -11.04
CA CYS A 563 9.36 -19.79 -11.24
C CYS A 563 8.80 -21.19 -10.93
N PRO A 564 7.97 -21.37 -9.89
CA PRO A 564 7.49 -22.70 -9.50
C PRO A 564 6.66 -23.40 -10.57
N SER A 565 5.94 -22.64 -11.40
CA SER A 565 5.08 -23.17 -12.47
C SER A 565 5.78 -23.27 -13.83
N GLY A 566 7.04 -22.83 -13.94
CA GLY A 566 7.75 -22.75 -15.22
C GLY A 566 7.10 -21.81 -16.24
N ALA A 567 6.35 -20.81 -15.79
CA ALA A 567 5.61 -19.89 -16.66
C ALA A 567 6.48 -18.81 -17.32
N ILE A 568 7.64 -18.50 -16.75
CA ILE A 568 8.52 -17.44 -17.24
C ILE A 568 9.53 -18.01 -18.24
N THR A 569 9.63 -17.38 -19.42
CA THR A 569 10.52 -17.83 -20.49
C THR A 569 12.00 -17.56 -20.19
N ALA A 570 12.85 -18.55 -20.46
CA ALA A 570 14.31 -18.39 -20.53
C ALA A 570 14.80 -18.00 -21.95
N GLY A 571 13.89 -17.95 -22.92
CA GLY A 571 14.16 -17.64 -24.33
C GLY A 571 14.28 -16.14 -24.64
N PRO A 572 14.35 -15.78 -25.93
CA PRO A 572 14.39 -14.39 -26.38
C PRO A 572 13.03 -13.68 -26.21
N LYS A 573 13.02 -12.37 -26.46
CA LYS A 573 11.78 -11.61 -26.66
C LYS A 573 11.08 -12.06 -27.93
N LEU A 574 9.76 -11.94 -27.96
CA LEU A 574 8.89 -12.24 -29.10
C LEU A 574 7.95 -11.06 -29.36
N MET A 575 7.44 -10.98 -30.57
CA MET A 575 6.29 -10.13 -30.87
C MET A 575 5.01 -10.81 -30.38
N PHE A 576 4.19 -10.09 -29.62
CA PHE A 576 2.89 -10.53 -29.16
C PHE A 576 1.92 -9.36 -29.25
N ASN A 577 0.79 -9.53 -29.96
CA ASN A 577 -0.24 -8.50 -30.08
C ASN A 577 0.29 -7.11 -30.47
N GLY A 578 1.25 -7.05 -31.41
CA GLY A 578 1.81 -5.80 -31.91
C GLY A 578 2.95 -5.21 -31.06
N TYR A 579 3.39 -5.85 -29.96
CA TYR A 579 4.51 -5.34 -29.15
C TYR A 579 5.55 -6.41 -28.81
N GLU A 580 6.79 -5.98 -28.58
CA GLU A 580 7.91 -6.83 -28.21
C GLU A 580 7.94 -7.10 -26.70
N THR A 581 7.98 -8.37 -26.28
CA THR A 581 8.06 -8.75 -24.86
C THR A 581 8.67 -10.13 -24.63
N TRP A 582 9.15 -10.40 -23.42
CA TRP A 582 9.36 -11.78 -22.95
C TRP A 582 8.03 -12.37 -22.55
N LYS A 583 7.31 -12.96 -23.50
CA LYS A 583 5.97 -13.48 -23.23
C LYS A 583 6.03 -14.66 -22.26
N SER A 584 5.43 -14.48 -21.09
CA SER A 584 5.18 -15.55 -20.12
C SER A 584 3.91 -16.33 -20.44
N ASP A 585 3.83 -17.56 -19.95
CA ASP A 585 2.62 -18.38 -19.96
C ASP A 585 1.70 -17.92 -18.82
N SER A 586 0.84 -16.95 -19.12
CA SER A 586 -0.07 -16.35 -18.15
C SER A 586 -1.08 -17.36 -17.57
N GLN A 587 -1.42 -18.41 -18.32
CA GLN A 587 -2.30 -19.47 -17.85
C GLN A 587 -1.62 -20.34 -16.79
N LYS A 588 -0.39 -20.82 -17.02
CA LYS A 588 0.38 -21.55 -15.99
C LYS A 588 0.60 -20.72 -14.73
N CYS A 589 0.88 -19.42 -14.90
CA CYS A 589 1.02 -18.49 -13.78
C CYS A 589 -0.30 -18.36 -12.99
N ALA A 590 -1.42 -18.14 -13.67
CA ALA A 590 -2.73 -18.01 -13.04
C ALA A 590 -3.16 -19.31 -12.33
N THR A 591 -3.03 -20.46 -12.99
CA THR A 591 -3.32 -21.77 -12.40
C THR A 591 -2.54 -21.96 -11.10
N TYR A 592 -1.21 -21.79 -11.10
CA TYR A 592 -0.41 -21.96 -9.88
C TYR A 592 -0.81 -20.98 -8.78
N ARG A 593 -1.01 -19.70 -9.12
CA ARG A 593 -1.40 -18.67 -8.14
C ARG A 593 -2.74 -19.00 -7.48
N ILE A 594 -3.71 -19.50 -8.25
CA ILE A 594 -5.06 -19.77 -7.75
C ILE A 594 -5.11 -21.06 -6.95
N THR A 595 -4.36 -22.10 -7.34
CA THR A 595 -4.49 -23.46 -6.78
C THR A 595 -3.33 -23.86 -5.87
N THR A 596 -2.42 -22.97 -5.52
CA THR A 596 -1.30 -23.30 -4.63
C THR A 596 -1.81 -23.79 -3.26
N GLN A 597 -1.28 -24.92 -2.80
CA GLN A 597 -1.69 -25.53 -1.54
C GLN A 597 -0.86 -25.02 -0.36
N GLY A 598 0.45 -24.85 -0.52
CA GLY A 598 1.39 -24.42 0.54
C GLY A 598 1.49 -22.91 0.77
N GLY A 599 0.49 -22.14 0.35
CA GLY A 599 0.48 -20.69 0.50
C GLY A 599 -0.73 -20.04 -0.15
N ALA A 600 -0.65 -18.73 -0.39
CA ALA A 600 -1.74 -17.96 -0.97
C ALA A 600 -1.21 -17.02 -2.06
N MET A 601 -1.52 -17.35 -3.33
CA MET A 601 -0.97 -16.70 -4.53
C MET A 601 0.54 -16.89 -4.68
N CYS A 602 1.18 -16.11 -5.56
CA CYS A 602 2.61 -16.16 -5.80
C CYS A 602 3.10 -14.82 -6.36
N GLY A 603 4.32 -14.47 -5.95
CA GLY A 603 5.11 -13.31 -6.34
C GLY A 603 6.62 -13.61 -6.30
N ARG A 604 7.01 -14.89 -6.34
CA ARG A 604 8.41 -15.36 -6.20
C ARG A 604 9.36 -14.77 -7.24
N CYS A 605 8.87 -14.47 -8.44
CA CYS A 605 9.65 -13.79 -9.48
C CYS A 605 10.11 -12.39 -9.06
N MET A 606 9.33 -11.68 -8.24
CA MET A 606 9.70 -10.36 -7.72
C MET A 606 10.80 -10.50 -6.66
N LYS A 607 10.63 -11.45 -5.73
CA LYS A 607 11.60 -11.73 -4.65
C LYS A 607 12.99 -12.03 -5.18
N THR A 608 13.07 -12.91 -6.16
CA THR A 608 14.34 -13.49 -6.64
C THR A 608 15.07 -12.61 -7.65
N CYS A 609 14.44 -11.55 -8.14
CA CYS A 609 15.06 -10.66 -9.11
C CYS A 609 16.27 -9.91 -8.52
N PRO A 610 17.43 -9.84 -9.20
CA PRO A 610 18.59 -9.09 -8.71
C PRO A 610 18.34 -7.58 -8.50
N TRP A 611 17.26 -7.04 -9.07
CA TRP A 611 16.85 -5.64 -8.90
C TRP A 611 15.99 -5.42 -7.64
N ASN A 612 15.61 -6.48 -6.92
CA ASN A 612 14.95 -6.42 -5.63
C ASN A 612 15.98 -6.08 -4.53
N LEU A 613 16.33 -4.80 -4.46
CA LEU A 613 17.37 -4.27 -3.56
C LEU A 613 16.78 -3.68 -2.27
N GLU A 614 17.59 -3.65 -1.20
CA GLU A 614 17.22 -3.06 0.10
C GLU A 614 17.26 -1.52 0.08
N GLY A 615 18.03 -0.94 -0.85
CA GLY A 615 18.25 0.50 -0.96
C GLY A 615 19.48 1.00 -0.20
N LEU A 616 20.47 0.14 0.02
CA LEU A 616 21.69 0.48 0.75
C LEU A 616 22.66 1.32 -0.08
N PHE A 617 23.50 2.10 0.60
CA PHE A 617 24.62 2.80 -0.03
C PHE A 617 25.57 1.81 -0.73
N ALA A 618 25.82 0.66 -0.12
CA ALA A 618 26.67 -0.40 -0.67
C ALA A 618 26.13 -1.02 -1.97
N GLU A 619 24.84 -0.85 -2.28
CA GLU A 619 24.23 -1.36 -3.51
C GLU A 619 24.34 -0.38 -4.68
N LYS A 620 24.77 0.87 -4.46
CA LYS A 620 24.90 1.88 -5.52
C LYS A 620 25.87 1.45 -6.64
N PRO A 621 27.06 0.87 -6.36
CA PRO A 621 27.96 0.42 -7.42
C PRO A 621 27.35 -0.69 -8.28
N PHE A 622 26.65 -1.65 -7.66
CA PHE A 622 25.92 -2.70 -8.38
C PHE A 622 24.86 -2.09 -9.31
N ARG A 623 24.01 -1.20 -8.78
CA ARG A 623 22.94 -0.57 -9.57
C ARG A 623 23.52 0.25 -10.73
N TRP A 624 24.55 1.05 -10.46
CA TRP A 624 25.22 1.83 -11.50
C TRP A 624 25.77 0.92 -12.59
N ALA A 625 26.55 -0.12 -12.24
CA ALA A 625 27.11 -1.05 -13.21
C ALA A 625 26.01 -1.79 -14.00
N ALA A 626 24.93 -2.21 -13.35
CA ALA A 626 23.79 -2.86 -14.00
C ALA A 626 23.07 -1.94 -14.99
N MET A 627 23.08 -0.62 -14.75
CA MET A 627 22.45 0.37 -15.61
C MET A 627 23.33 0.86 -16.77
N THR A 628 24.64 0.95 -16.55
CA THR A 628 25.55 1.66 -17.48
C THR A 628 26.52 0.74 -18.21
N LEU A 629 26.74 -0.50 -17.73
CA LEU A 629 27.72 -1.44 -18.28
C LEU A 629 27.05 -2.76 -18.71
N PRO A 630 26.41 -2.80 -19.89
CA PRO A 630 25.72 -4.01 -20.40
C PRO A 630 26.57 -5.29 -20.38
N VAL A 631 27.87 -5.16 -20.67
CA VAL A 631 28.84 -6.27 -20.70
C VAL A 631 28.95 -6.98 -19.33
N LEU A 632 28.67 -6.27 -18.23
CA LEU A 632 28.74 -6.85 -16.89
C LEU A 632 27.49 -7.63 -16.49
N ALA A 633 26.38 -7.55 -17.23
CA ALA A 633 25.12 -8.20 -16.85
C ALA A 633 25.24 -9.70 -16.52
N PRO A 634 25.94 -10.55 -17.30
CA PRO A 634 26.11 -11.97 -16.96
C PRO A 634 26.89 -12.16 -15.65
N HIS A 635 27.88 -11.31 -15.39
CA HIS A 635 28.71 -11.38 -14.19
C HIS A 635 27.96 -10.92 -12.95
N LEU A 636 27.17 -9.85 -13.07
CA LEU A 636 26.31 -9.33 -12.00
C LEU A 636 25.21 -10.33 -11.63
N ALA A 637 24.60 -10.99 -12.61
CA ALA A 637 23.62 -12.05 -12.36
C ALA A 637 24.24 -13.25 -11.62
N LYS A 638 25.44 -13.68 -12.03
CA LYS A 638 26.20 -14.75 -11.32
C LYS A 638 26.63 -14.33 -9.92
N LEU A 639 26.99 -13.07 -9.72
CA LEU A 639 27.34 -12.53 -8.40
C LEU A 639 26.14 -12.56 -7.46
N ASP A 640 24.96 -12.18 -7.93
CA ASP A 640 23.71 -12.23 -7.16
C ASP A 640 23.40 -13.65 -6.66
N ASP A 641 23.58 -14.66 -7.50
CA ASP A 641 23.47 -16.08 -7.11
C ASP A 641 24.55 -16.50 -6.09
N ARG A 642 25.82 -16.12 -6.30
CA ARG A 642 26.91 -16.44 -5.35
C ARG A 642 26.71 -15.81 -3.98
N LEU A 643 26.09 -14.64 -3.91
CA LEU A 643 25.75 -13.96 -2.65
C LEU A 643 24.50 -14.55 -1.98
N GLY A 644 23.86 -15.57 -2.59
CA GLY A 644 22.67 -16.20 -2.05
C GLY A 644 21.46 -15.25 -1.94
N ARG A 645 21.42 -14.20 -2.77
CA ARG A 645 20.31 -13.24 -2.76
C ARG A 645 19.03 -13.89 -3.28
N GLY A 646 17.90 -13.53 -2.68
CA GLY A 646 16.62 -14.19 -2.92
C GLY A 646 16.37 -15.43 -2.05
N GLY A 647 17.27 -15.76 -1.13
CA GLY A 647 17.04 -16.77 -0.09
C GLY A 647 16.00 -16.32 0.96
N LEU A 648 15.67 -17.23 1.88
CA LEU A 648 14.81 -16.94 3.03
C LEU A 648 15.62 -16.28 4.15
N ASN A 649 15.03 -15.28 4.79
CA ASN A 649 15.54 -14.70 6.02
C ASN A 649 14.54 -14.91 7.17
N PRO A 650 14.75 -15.94 8.02
CA PRO A 650 13.83 -16.25 9.12
C PRO A 650 13.57 -15.09 10.09
N VAL A 651 14.54 -14.18 10.26
CA VAL A 651 14.39 -12.97 11.12
C VAL A 651 13.26 -12.06 10.62
N LYS A 652 12.93 -12.15 9.33
CA LYS A 652 11.89 -11.34 8.68
C LYS A 652 10.56 -12.08 8.50
N LYS A 653 10.46 -13.35 8.88
CA LYS A 653 9.18 -14.08 8.93
C LYS A 653 8.46 -13.70 10.22
N TRP A 654 7.37 -12.94 10.09
CA TRP A 654 6.62 -12.38 11.23
C TRP A 654 5.14 -12.80 11.26
N TRP A 655 4.64 -13.36 10.17
CA TRP A 655 3.25 -13.77 10.04
C TRP A 655 3.03 -15.19 10.51
N TRP A 656 1.79 -15.50 10.87
CA TRP A 656 1.34 -16.85 11.16
C TRP A 656 0.89 -17.54 9.88
N ASP A 657 1.26 -18.81 9.74
CA ASP A 657 0.86 -19.65 8.63
C ASP A 657 -0.54 -20.21 8.91
N LEU A 658 -1.54 -19.36 8.76
CA LEU A 658 -2.96 -19.67 8.97
C LEU A 658 -3.73 -19.70 7.65
N GLU A 659 -4.53 -20.75 7.46
CA GLU A 659 -5.42 -20.96 6.32
C GLU A 659 -6.88 -21.01 6.78
N ILE A 660 -7.79 -20.45 5.99
CA ILE A 660 -9.23 -20.58 6.22
C ILE A 660 -9.71 -22.01 5.94
N ASP A 661 -10.40 -22.62 6.92
CA ASP A 661 -11.05 -23.93 6.77
C ASP A 661 -12.48 -23.81 6.19
N ASP A 662 -13.09 -24.94 5.84
CA ASP A 662 -14.46 -24.99 5.30
C ASP A 662 -15.52 -24.44 6.26
N LYS A 663 -15.21 -24.38 7.56
CA LYS A 663 -16.09 -23.82 8.60
C LYS A 663 -15.89 -22.30 8.76
N GLY A 664 -14.97 -21.71 7.99
CA GLY A 664 -14.67 -20.28 7.99
C GLY A 664 -13.71 -19.84 9.11
N ALA A 665 -13.08 -20.76 9.84
CA ALA A 665 -12.07 -20.43 10.84
C ALA A 665 -10.67 -20.49 10.24
N TYR A 666 -9.77 -19.62 10.67
CA TYR A 666 -8.35 -19.70 10.30
C TYR A 666 -7.60 -20.68 11.20
N ARG A 667 -6.91 -21.66 10.61
CA ARG A 667 -6.20 -22.75 11.30
C ARG A 667 -4.73 -22.82 10.88
N PRO A 668 -3.81 -23.22 11.78
CA PRO A 668 -2.43 -23.55 11.43
C PRO A 668 -2.36 -24.53 10.28
N THR A 669 -1.49 -24.23 9.34
CA THR A 669 -1.24 -25.11 8.18
C THR A 669 -0.28 -26.24 8.58
N PRO A 670 -0.40 -27.45 7.98
CA PRO A 670 0.41 -28.61 8.33
C PRO A 670 1.91 -28.47 8.07
#